data_AF-A0A0C2WU94-F1
#
_entry.id   AF-A0A0C2WU94-F1
#
_cell.length_a   1.000
_cell.length_b   1.000
_cell.length_c   1.000
_cell.angle_alpha   90.00
_cell.angle_beta   90.00
_cell.angle_gamma   90.00
#
_symmetry.space_group_name_H-M   'P 1'
#
loop_
_entity.id
_entity.type
_entity.pdbx_description
1 polymer ?
#
loop_
_entity_poly.entity_id
_entity_poly.type
_entity_poly.pdbx_seq_one_letter_code
_entity_poly.pdbx_strand_id
1 'polypeptide(L)'
;MAIMSSSTSSAAPQIRAIHTSLTSRPVPSIPPPTQIYVPLTKQILRHRLIRQVFVSSLLSCWALSTVWGTEKAESRAASALLLTPFRLKTILWTAIMWGALALPEVVLRKRFLTSKPTKAASPQGLVNEARKKGSTKIALVTYLVSAACFLVLHIAFVEGGDHRLRLFVKSKKHPFYVNPRFIYLLFSQLVVASVYSLRTILLDRFVFKLSQSTSTTTAKLVTLPTLLQTIFISTLLSTLTFPLTSLLVLLSRLIILPLLYHVPLLSQLLKPFTAHFLKTPLFSLSHPISSLIHTILLPLTHFPLVFRSCAIAFTTLFTWEIASTFFSASISQPIKVSHLVADPNLVLVSGISVSSFAETDGFPFHYSAYLELRDLASASDSPQASAQRSALFADQKYTPSLWSRLVRESLLLLGKDYQLLLHRGNPPATPAPAASAASSVQAASSLPFQVTPVKLISQPSSAFKPVQGSPMRSVVDSLASDGPLAKAVDLVNEEAETVASKVPELFRSVRGAVGPPSDPRSGSGASGGGPAAIPTAIKEGLGSQASTNSPELVTRAKAEIRTRLDAVVKEITNFVPEWVKQIGYEVHEWWTREREHRKVEVATTNKEVDLVVFDVLSHFVCASLTEDTFGVVQRDIPKILEAMVKFLGEMEGWRAQLAASTPSPSIPASSDHNSTQIGGQDAVQELSLKQIRAQQELDSAKALLSEPSDGLKEGIGRVVRTFGDKLTAFRFPPTVAKSLQGFLDYCT
;
A
#
# COMPACT_ATOMS: atom_id res chain seq x y z
N MET A 1 1.36 72.57 83.27
CA MET A 1 2.18 73.63 82.64
C MET A 1 2.34 73.24 81.17
N ALA A 2 1.96 74.14 80.23
CA ALA A 2 1.90 74.00 78.74
C ALA A 2 0.86 72.98 78.22
N ILE A 3 -0.28 73.34 77.59
CA ILE A 3 -0.56 74.08 76.33
C ILE A 3 0.18 73.49 75.11
N MET A 4 -0.54 72.80 74.21
CA MET A 4 -0.77 73.22 72.81
C MET A 4 -1.56 72.19 71.99
N SER A 5 -2.51 72.76 71.26
CA SER A 5 -3.27 72.30 70.09
C SER A 5 -2.52 71.50 69.02
N SER A 6 -3.20 70.54 68.37
CA SER A 6 -3.15 70.42 66.91
C SER A 6 -4.37 69.67 66.37
N SER A 7 -4.99 70.31 65.38
CA SER A 7 -6.18 69.95 64.64
C SER A 7 -5.95 68.92 63.53
N THR A 8 -7.07 68.39 63.02
CA THR A 8 -7.33 68.00 61.61
C THR A 8 -6.58 66.84 60.98
N SER A 9 -7.32 65.80 60.59
CA SER A 9 -7.54 65.45 59.17
C SER A 9 -8.24 64.09 59.08
N SER A 10 -9.53 64.12 58.74
CA SER A 10 -10.28 62.93 58.31
C SER A 10 -9.84 62.58 56.90
N ALA A 11 -8.93 61.60 56.77
CA ALA A 11 -8.54 61.04 55.49
C ALA A 11 -9.42 59.81 55.19
N ALA A 12 -10.26 59.92 54.16
CA ALA A 12 -11.03 58.81 53.63
C ALA A 12 -10.11 57.64 53.22
N PRO A 13 -10.48 56.38 53.48
CA PRO A 13 -9.65 55.23 53.14
C PRO A 13 -9.49 55.13 51.62
N GLN A 14 -8.25 55.23 51.14
CA GLN A 14 -7.91 54.95 49.74
C GLN A 14 -8.24 53.48 49.43
N ILE A 15 -9.24 53.29 48.57
CA ILE A 15 -9.57 52.00 47.95
C ILE A 15 -8.39 51.62 47.05
N ARG A 16 -7.48 50.79 47.59
CA ARG A 16 -6.37 50.21 46.83
C ARG A 16 -6.93 49.04 46.03
N ALA A 17 -6.98 49.18 44.71
CA ALA A 17 -7.37 48.09 43.82
C ALA A 17 -6.47 46.88 44.08
N ILE A 18 -7.07 45.76 44.48
CA ILE A 18 -6.36 44.48 44.59
C ILE A 18 -6.03 44.07 43.16
N HIS A 19 -4.78 44.29 42.74
CA HIS A 19 -4.24 43.68 41.53
C HIS A 19 -4.09 42.18 41.81
N THR A 20 -5.19 41.43 41.78
CA THR A 20 -5.13 39.99 41.60
C THR A 20 -4.47 39.77 40.26
N SER A 21 -3.20 39.38 40.25
CA SER A 21 -2.57 38.82 39.06
C SER A 21 -3.30 37.52 38.75
N LEU A 22 -4.43 37.62 38.04
CA LEU A 22 -5.11 36.51 37.40
C LEU A 22 -4.22 36.05 36.25
N THR A 23 -3.09 35.44 36.60
CA THR A 23 -2.28 34.72 35.63
C THR A 23 -3.13 33.54 35.21
N SER A 24 -3.80 33.67 34.06
CA SER A 24 -4.59 32.61 33.48
C SER A 24 -3.68 31.39 33.31
N ARG A 25 -3.87 30.38 34.16
CA ARG A 25 -3.17 29.12 34.01
C ARG A 25 -3.56 28.61 32.62
N PRO A 26 -2.60 28.38 31.70
CA PRO A 26 -2.93 27.92 30.37
C PRO A 26 -3.68 26.60 30.51
N VAL A 27 -4.89 26.57 29.96
CA VAL A 27 -5.72 25.36 29.96
C VAL A 27 -4.95 24.29 29.19
N PRO A 28 -4.82 23.05 29.72
CA PRO A 28 -4.05 22.02 29.07
C PRO A 28 -4.59 21.72 27.67
N SER A 29 -3.70 21.60 26.70
CA SER A 29 -4.05 21.09 25.37
C SER A 29 -4.28 19.58 25.41
N ILE A 30 -5.17 19.08 24.56
CA ILE A 30 -5.37 17.63 24.38
C ILE A 30 -4.04 17.01 23.90
N PRO A 31 -3.53 15.97 24.59
CA PRO A 31 -2.27 15.32 24.24
C PRO A 31 -2.40 14.60 22.89
N PRO A 32 -1.32 14.51 22.10
CA PRO A 32 -1.33 13.84 20.81
C PRO A 32 -1.57 12.33 20.96
N PRO A 33 -2.15 11.67 19.93
CA PRO A 33 -2.47 10.24 19.97
C PRO A 33 -1.24 9.36 20.22
N THR A 34 -0.05 9.80 19.82
CA THR A 34 1.22 9.10 20.01
C THR A 34 1.59 8.87 21.47
N GLN A 35 1.09 9.72 22.37
CA GLN A 35 1.39 9.63 23.80
C GLN A 35 0.42 8.73 24.56
N ILE A 36 -0.86 8.73 24.18
CA ILE A 36 -1.91 8.05 24.96
C ILE A 36 -2.52 6.87 24.19
N TYR A 37 -3.11 7.11 23.02
CA TYR A 37 -3.91 6.11 22.31
C TYR A 37 -3.04 5.05 21.60
N VAL A 38 -2.04 5.48 20.83
CA VAL A 38 -1.23 4.60 19.97
C VAL A 38 -0.45 3.54 20.76
N PRO A 39 0.19 3.85 21.92
CA PRO A 39 0.90 2.84 22.70
C PRO A 39 -0.01 1.71 23.18
N LEU A 40 -1.22 2.03 23.65
CA LEU A 40 -2.22 1.05 24.10
C LEU A 40 -2.68 0.16 22.95
N THR A 41 -2.99 0.75 21.80
CA THR A 41 -3.40 0.02 20.61
C THR A 41 -2.28 -0.88 20.08
N LYS A 42 -1.02 -0.39 20.06
CA LYS A 42 0.15 -1.19 19.69
C LYS A 42 0.36 -2.37 20.65
N GLN A 43 0.11 -2.20 21.94
CA GLN A 43 0.19 -3.28 22.92
C GLN A 43 -0.83 -4.39 22.62
N ILE A 44 -2.08 -4.03 22.33
CA ILE A 44 -3.13 -4.99 21.95
C ILE A 44 -2.78 -5.69 20.64
N LEU A 45 -2.35 -4.94 19.61
CA LEU A 45 -1.94 -5.52 18.33
C LEU A 45 -0.75 -6.47 18.46
N ARG A 46 0.25 -6.12 19.28
CA ARG A 46 1.37 -7.01 19.61
C ARG A 46 0.88 -8.29 20.28
N HIS A 47 -0.06 -8.18 21.20
CA HIS A 47 -0.66 -9.34 21.86
C HIS A 47 -1.37 -10.26 20.85
N ARG A 48 -2.19 -9.70 19.95
CA ARG A 48 -2.87 -10.47 18.88
C ARG A 48 -1.89 -11.12 17.93
N LEU A 49 -0.85 -10.40 17.50
CA LEU A 49 0.19 -10.95 16.64
C LEU A 49 0.86 -12.18 17.28
N ILE A 50 1.25 -12.08 18.55
CA ILE A 50 1.94 -13.16 19.26
C ILE A 50 0.99 -14.32 19.56
N ARG A 51 -0.17 -14.05 20.17
CA ARG A 51 -1.05 -15.11 20.69
C ARG A 51 -2.00 -15.68 19.66
N GLN A 52 -2.46 -14.89 18.69
CA GLN A 52 -3.43 -15.34 17.70
C GLN A 52 -2.72 -15.71 16.39
N VAL A 53 -1.95 -14.80 15.79
CA VAL A 53 -1.37 -15.02 14.45
C VAL A 53 -0.25 -16.06 14.48
N PHE A 54 0.77 -15.90 15.33
CA PHE A 54 1.89 -16.84 15.38
C PHE A 54 1.48 -18.22 15.87
N VAL A 55 0.65 -18.31 16.92
CA VAL A 55 0.18 -19.61 17.42
C VAL A 55 -0.68 -20.31 16.38
N SER A 56 -1.65 -19.63 15.76
CA SER A 56 -2.55 -20.26 14.78
C SER A 56 -1.80 -20.69 13.52
N SER A 57 -0.89 -19.86 13.00
CA SER A 57 -0.04 -20.25 11.85
C SER A 57 0.89 -21.42 12.17
N LEU A 58 1.44 -21.48 13.40
CA LEU A 58 2.24 -22.62 13.87
C LEU A 58 1.40 -23.90 13.96
N LEU A 59 0.18 -23.81 14.51
CA LEU A 59 -0.75 -24.94 14.57
C LEU A 59 -1.16 -25.44 13.17
N SER A 60 -1.35 -24.55 12.20
CA SER A 60 -1.60 -24.96 10.81
C SER A 60 -0.39 -25.65 10.18
N CYS A 61 0.83 -25.16 10.44
CA CYS A 61 2.06 -25.85 10.00
C CYS A 61 2.21 -27.22 10.67
N TRP A 62 1.79 -27.35 11.94
CA TRP A 62 1.81 -28.62 12.67
C TRP A 62 0.83 -29.63 12.09
N ALA A 63 -0.40 -29.20 11.80
CA ALA A 63 -1.40 -30.04 11.14
C ALA A 63 -0.90 -30.51 9.77
N LEU A 64 -0.33 -29.60 8.95
CA LEU A 64 0.20 -29.93 7.64
C LEU A 64 1.43 -30.86 7.73
N SER A 65 2.32 -30.63 8.68
CA SER A 65 3.47 -31.50 8.97
C SER A 65 3.04 -32.89 9.42
N THR A 66 1.94 -32.99 10.16
CA THR A 66 1.35 -34.27 10.57
C THR A 66 0.85 -35.04 9.34
N VAL A 67 0.14 -34.39 8.41
CA VAL A 67 -0.29 -35.00 7.14
C VAL A 67 0.91 -35.55 6.37
N TRP A 68 1.95 -34.75 6.17
CA TRP A 68 3.21 -35.21 5.54
C TRP A 68 3.89 -36.37 6.30
N GLY A 69 3.80 -36.38 7.63
CA GLY A 69 4.35 -37.45 8.47
C GLY A 69 3.61 -38.78 8.30
N THR A 70 2.30 -38.75 8.09
CA THR A 70 1.48 -39.95 7.92
C THR A 70 1.75 -40.69 6.61
N GLU A 71 2.10 -39.98 5.54
CA GLU A 71 2.45 -40.59 4.24
C GLU A 71 3.65 -41.56 4.35
N LYS A 72 4.53 -41.33 5.32
CA LYS A 72 5.76 -42.11 5.53
C LYS A 72 5.66 -43.16 6.62
N ALA A 73 4.54 -43.25 7.33
CA ALA A 73 4.36 -44.26 8.34
C ALA A 73 4.20 -45.62 7.64
N GLU A 74 5.23 -46.46 7.67
CA GLU A 74 5.21 -47.83 7.10
C GLU A 74 4.06 -48.66 7.68
N SER A 75 3.70 -48.41 8.95
CA SER A 75 2.55 -49.02 9.61
C SER A 75 1.30 -48.14 9.48
N ARG A 76 0.24 -48.67 8.85
CA ARG A 76 -1.12 -48.06 8.85
C ARG A 76 -1.87 -48.21 10.18
N ALA A 77 -1.17 -48.55 11.27
CA ALA A 77 -1.78 -48.72 12.58
C ALA A 77 -2.37 -47.40 13.08
N ALA A 78 -3.60 -47.43 13.61
CA ALA A 78 -4.28 -46.24 14.13
C ALA A 78 -3.45 -45.53 15.23
N SER A 79 -2.71 -46.29 16.03
CA SER A 79 -1.79 -45.76 17.04
C SER A 79 -0.66 -44.92 16.43
N ALA A 80 -0.16 -45.28 15.24
CA ALA A 80 0.84 -44.50 14.54
C ALA A 80 0.28 -43.14 14.08
N LEU A 81 -0.99 -43.08 13.63
CA LEU A 81 -1.64 -41.83 13.25
C LEU A 81 -1.80 -40.89 14.45
N LEU A 82 -2.21 -41.40 15.62
CA LEU A 82 -2.38 -40.61 16.84
C LEU A 82 -1.05 -40.09 17.41
N LEU A 83 0.03 -40.87 17.31
CA LEU A 83 1.35 -40.48 17.84
C LEU A 83 2.21 -39.67 16.86
N THR A 84 1.95 -39.75 15.55
CA THR A 84 2.67 -38.98 14.51
C THR A 84 2.79 -37.49 14.81
N PRO A 85 1.74 -36.75 15.23
CA PRO A 85 1.84 -35.32 15.54
C PRO A 85 2.83 -34.99 16.67
N PHE A 86 3.07 -35.92 17.58
CA PHE A 86 3.93 -35.74 18.76
C PHE A 86 5.35 -36.27 18.57
N ARG A 87 5.66 -36.90 17.43
CA ARG A 87 7.04 -37.33 17.13
C ARG A 87 7.94 -36.12 17.02
N LEU A 88 9.13 -36.18 17.63
CA LEU A 88 10.14 -35.12 17.58
C LEU A 88 10.46 -34.69 16.13
N LYS A 89 10.49 -35.66 15.22
CA LYS A 89 10.66 -35.42 13.78
C LYS A 89 9.57 -34.49 13.22
N THR A 90 8.29 -34.75 13.52
CA THR A 90 7.16 -33.92 13.08
C THR A 90 7.21 -32.52 13.70
N ILE A 91 7.59 -32.40 14.97
CA ILE A 91 7.74 -31.11 15.65
C ILE A 91 8.88 -30.29 15.03
N LEU A 92 10.03 -30.92 14.75
CA LEU A 92 11.14 -30.25 14.08
C LEU A 92 10.75 -29.81 12.65
N TRP A 93 10.05 -30.67 11.91
CA TRP A 93 9.53 -30.32 10.57
C TRP A 93 8.54 -29.16 10.63
N THR A 94 7.68 -29.15 11.65
CA THR A 94 6.75 -28.05 11.92
C THR A 94 7.49 -26.74 12.13
N ALA A 95 8.52 -26.73 12.97
CA ALA A 95 9.32 -25.54 13.26
C ALA A 95 10.04 -25.04 12.00
N ILE A 96 10.59 -25.96 11.19
CA ILE A 96 11.22 -25.66 9.90
C ILE A 96 10.21 -25.06 8.93
N MET A 97 9.05 -25.69 8.73
CA MET A 97 8.00 -25.22 7.81
C MET A 97 7.49 -23.85 8.23
N TRP A 98 7.22 -23.66 9.53
CA TRP A 98 6.77 -22.38 10.07
C TRP A 98 7.82 -21.29 9.89
N GLY A 99 9.08 -21.56 10.23
CA GLY A 99 10.17 -20.60 10.10
C GLY A 99 10.52 -20.26 8.65
N ALA A 100 10.43 -21.22 7.74
CA ALA A 100 10.76 -21.02 6.33
C ALA A 100 9.61 -20.40 5.52
N LEU A 101 8.34 -20.67 5.87
CA LEU A 101 7.17 -20.24 5.08
C LEU A 101 6.28 -19.22 5.80
N ALA A 102 5.69 -19.60 6.95
CA ALA A 102 4.69 -18.77 7.62
C ALA A 102 5.28 -17.49 8.23
N LEU A 103 6.44 -17.59 8.87
CA LEU A 103 7.07 -16.46 9.55
C LEU A 103 7.48 -15.33 8.58
N PRO A 104 8.14 -15.59 7.44
CA PRO A 104 8.43 -14.55 6.45
C PRO A 104 7.17 -13.83 5.97
N GLU A 105 6.09 -14.54 5.68
CA GLU A 105 4.82 -13.94 5.27
C GLU A 105 4.26 -13.00 6.36
N VAL A 106 4.16 -13.46 7.61
CA VAL A 106 3.65 -12.63 8.70
C VAL A 106 4.53 -11.39 8.94
N VAL A 107 5.85 -11.53 8.80
CA VAL A 107 6.79 -10.41 8.93
C VAL A 107 6.64 -9.40 7.79
N LEU A 108 6.53 -9.86 6.54
CA LEU A 108 6.28 -8.99 5.38
C LEU A 108 4.96 -8.23 5.55
N ARG A 109 3.90 -8.95 5.94
CA ARG A 109 2.57 -8.40 6.21
C ARG A 109 2.59 -7.33 7.28
N LYS A 110 3.34 -7.56 8.37
CA LYS A 110 3.49 -6.58 9.45
C LYS A 110 4.29 -5.35 9.00
N ARG A 111 5.43 -5.57 8.31
CA ARG A 111 6.38 -4.52 7.97
C ARG A 111 5.86 -3.60 6.88
N PHE A 112 5.14 -4.14 5.91
CA PHE A 112 4.67 -3.41 4.74
C PHE A 112 3.18 -3.10 4.78
N LEU A 113 2.54 -3.18 5.95
CA LEU A 113 1.13 -2.82 6.09
C LEU A 113 0.96 -1.32 5.80
N THR A 114 0.20 -0.99 4.75
CA THR A 114 -0.13 0.39 4.38
C THR A 114 -1.60 0.66 4.64
N SER A 115 -1.94 1.89 5.00
CA SER A 115 -3.33 2.30 5.18
C SER A 115 -4.03 2.61 3.87
N LYS A 116 -3.30 3.19 2.92
CA LYS A 116 -3.85 3.69 1.66
C LYS A 116 -3.85 2.60 0.58
N PRO A 117 -4.99 2.35 -0.08
CA PRO A 117 -5.06 1.51 -1.27
C PRO A 117 -4.25 2.11 -2.41
N THR A 118 -3.77 1.24 -3.30
CA THR A 118 -3.08 1.67 -4.51
C THR A 118 -4.07 2.33 -5.46
N LYS A 119 -3.76 3.55 -5.94
CA LYS A 119 -4.67 4.40 -6.74
C LYS A 119 -4.96 3.90 -8.16
N ALA A 120 -4.39 2.77 -8.59
CA ALA A 120 -4.51 2.33 -9.98
C ALA A 120 -5.81 1.55 -10.22
N ALA A 121 -6.54 1.91 -11.27
CA ALA A 121 -7.81 1.28 -11.62
C ALA A 121 -7.68 -0.02 -12.44
N SER A 122 -6.52 -0.28 -13.05
CA SER A 122 -6.25 -1.48 -13.86
C SER A 122 -5.23 -2.42 -13.20
N PRO A 123 -5.28 -3.75 -13.46
CA PRO A 123 -4.28 -4.70 -12.97
C PRO A 123 -2.85 -4.35 -13.36
N GLN A 124 -2.64 -3.92 -14.61
CA GLN A 124 -1.34 -3.46 -15.09
C GLN A 124 -0.88 -2.23 -14.30
N GLY A 125 -1.75 -1.26 -14.10
CA GLY A 125 -1.46 -0.06 -13.29
C GLY A 125 -1.06 -0.44 -11.87
N LEU A 126 -1.78 -1.37 -11.23
CA LEU A 126 -1.46 -1.88 -9.90
C LEU A 126 -0.05 -2.50 -9.84
N VAL A 127 0.29 -3.34 -10.82
CA VAL A 127 1.63 -3.94 -10.87
C VAL A 127 2.72 -2.91 -11.15
N ASN A 128 2.48 -1.95 -12.05
CA ASN A 128 3.43 -0.90 -12.35
C ASN A 128 3.69 -0.02 -11.13
N GLU A 129 2.65 0.42 -10.44
CA GLU A 129 2.77 1.19 -9.19
C GLU A 129 3.43 0.36 -8.08
N ALA A 130 3.07 -0.91 -7.93
CA ALA A 130 3.70 -1.78 -6.94
C ALA A 130 5.19 -2.01 -7.23
N ARG A 131 5.61 -2.15 -8.50
CA ARG A 131 7.02 -2.32 -8.88
C ARG A 131 7.88 -1.10 -8.59
N LYS A 132 7.30 0.10 -8.55
CA LYS A 132 8.01 1.32 -8.13
C LYS A 132 8.34 1.27 -6.64
N LYS A 133 7.48 0.66 -5.80
CA LYS A 133 7.68 0.53 -4.36
C LYS A 133 8.84 -0.43 -4.03
N GLY A 134 9.77 0.01 -3.19
CA GLY A 134 10.87 -0.83 -2.67
C GLY A 134 10.37 -2.03 -1.86
N SER A 135 9.28 -1.85 -1.10
CA SER A 135 8.63 -2.91 -0.31
C SER A 135 8.21 -4.12 -1.15
N THR A 136 7.65 -3.90 -2.34
CA THR A 136 7.25 -4.98 -3.26
C THR A 136 8.45 -5.79 -3.75
N LYS A 137 9.58 -5.13 -4.03
CA LYS A 137 10.81 -5.81 -4.45
C LYS A 137 11.35 -6.70 -3.32
N ILE A 138 11.38 -6.16 -2.09
CA ILE A 138 11.79 -6.90 -0.90
C ILE A 138 10.85 -8.09 -0.64
N ALA A 139 9.54 -7.89 -0.77
CA ALA A 139 8.55 -8.96 -0.62
C ALA A 139 8.77 -10.08 -1.64
N LEU A 140 8.94 -9.75 -2.93
CA LEU A 140 9.24 -10.73 -3.98
C LEU A 140 10.51 -11.52 -3.66
N VAL A 141 11.61 -10.85 -3.32
CA VAL A 141 12.86 -11.51 -2.94
C VAL A 141 12.66 -12.42 -1.73
N THR A 142 11.90 -11.96 -0.73
CA THR A 142 11.61 -12.74 0.48
C THR A 142 10.80 -14.00 0.15
N TYR A 143 9.79 -13.93 -0.73
CA TYR A 143 9.06 -15.11 -1.20
C TYR A 143 9.96 -16.09 -1.96
N LEU A 144 10.83 -15.59 -2.84
CA LEU A 144 11.78 -16.42 -3.59
C LEU A 144 12.75 -17.14 -2.65
N VAL A 145 13.32 -16.43 -1.67
CA VAL A 145 14.23 -17.00 -0.67
C VAL A 145 13.50 -17.97 0.25
N SER A 146 12.29 -17.62 0.71
CA SER A 146 11.43 -18.46 1.54
C SER A 146 11.11 -19.80 0.85
N ALA A 147 10.68 -19.75 -0.42
CA ALA A 147 10.34 -20.95 -1.18
C ALA A 147 11.58 -21.81 -1.51
N ALA A 148 12.71 -21.18 -1.86
CA ALA A 148 13.98 -21.89 -2.10
C ALA A 148 14.53 -22.53 -0.82
N CYS A 149 14.46 -21.83 0.31
CA CYS A 149 14.86 -22.34 1.62
C CYS A 149 13.99 -23.55 2.02
N PHE A 150 12.67 -23.42 1.88
CA PHE A 150 11.75 -24.52 2.13
C PHE A 150 12.03 -25.74 1.25
N LEU A 151 12.33 -25.55 -0.05
CA LEU A 151 12.70 -26.63 -0.94
C LEU A 151 13.96 -27.36 -0.47
N VAL A 152 15.02 -26.63 -0.13
CA VAL A 152 16.28 -27.22 0.35
C VAL A 152 16.06 -28.02 1.63
N LEU A 153 15.31 -27.44 2.59
CA LEU A 153 14.98 -28.11 3.84
C LEU A 153 14.07 -29.32 3.63
N HIS A 154 13.11 -29.24 2.71
CA HIS A 154 12.27 -30.37 2.32
C HIS A 154 13.10 -31.52 1.74
N ILE A 155 14.03 -31.23 0.84
CA ILE A 155 14.92 -32.26 0.27
C ILE A 155 15.79 -32.89 1.38
N ALA A 156 16.39 -32.07 2.25
CA ALA A 156 17.22 -32.55 3.36
C ALA A 156 16.44 -33.44 4.34
N PHE A 157 15.21 -33.05 4.68
CA PHE A 157 14.41 -33.71 5.70
C PHE A 157 13.65 -34.93 5.19
N VAL A 158 13.09 -34.85 3.98
CA VAL A 158 12.27 -35.92 3.41
C VAL A 158 13.14 -37.07 2.92
N GLU A 159 14.33 -36.81 2.41
CA GLU A 159 15.02 -37.85 1.65
C GLU A 159 16.00 -38.70 2.43
N GLY A 160 16.44 -38.29 3.63
CA GLY A 160 17.30 -39.12 4.50
C GLY A 160 18.51 -39.78 3.80
N GLY A 161 18.89 -39.34 2.59
CA GLY A 161 19.81 -40.08 1.74
C GLY A 161 19.47 -40.23 0.26
N ASP A 162 18.24 -40.05 -0.26
CA ASP A 162 18.02 -40.25 -1.70
C ASP A 162 18.93 -39.31 -2.52
N HIS A 163 19.91 -39.91 -3.20
CA HIS A 163 20.93 -39.17 -3.94
C HIS A 163 20.36 -38.50 -5.19
N ARG A 164 19.09 -38.76 -5.51
CA ARG A 164 18.41 -38.36 -6.74
C ARG A 164 17.88 -36.94 -6.77
N LEU A 165 17.82 -36.19 -5.65
CA LEU A 165 17.47 -34.75 -5.65
C LEU A 165 18.60 -33.83 -5.17
N ARG A 166 19.82 -34.33 -5.01
CA ARG A 166 20.98 -33.48 -4.73
C ARG A 166 21.21 -32.49 -5.87
N LEU A 167 21.75 -31.31 -5.54
CA LEU A 167 22.11 -30.27 -6.52
C LEU A 167 23.00 -30.85 -7.63
N PHE A 168 23.99 -31.65 -7.25
CA PHE A 168 24.87 -32.35 -8.17
C PHE A 168 24.54 -33.84 -8.24
N VAL A 169 24.54 -34.37 -9.47
CA VAL A 169 24.41 -35.79 -9.73
C VAL A 169 25.70 -36.48 -9.30
N LYS A 170 25.60 -37.51 -8.45
CA LYS A 170 26.75 -38.38 -8.12
C LYS A 170 27.10 -39.29 -9.30
N SER A 171 27.69 -38.72 -10.36
CA SER A 171 28.22 -39.48 -11.49
C SER A 171 29.74 -39.54 -11.39
N LYS A 172 30.32 -40.75 -11.49
CA LYS A 172 31.78 -40.95 -11.52
C LYS A 172 32.44 -40.19 -12.68
N LYS A 173 31.75 -40.11 -13.83
CA LYS A 173 32.28 -39.45 -15.05
C LYS A 173 32.14 -37.93 -14.99
N HIS A 174 31.12 -37.43 -14.32
CA HIS A 174 30.74 -36.02 -14.34
C HIS A 174 30.18 -35.57 -12.97
N PRO A 175 31.05 -35.37 -11.97
CA PRO A 175 30.63 -35.09 -10.59
C PRO A 175 29.95 -33.72 -10.43
N PHE A 176 30.17 -32.79 -11.36
CA PHE A 176 29.64 -31.43 -11.31
C PHE A 176 28.34 -31.23 -12.11
N TYR A 177 27.73 -32.29 -12.64
CA TYR A 177 26.46 -32.15 -13.37
C TYR A 177 25.33 -31.72 -12.45
N VAL A 178 24.67 -30.62 -12.80
CA VAL A 178 23.51 -30.15 -12.05
C VAL A 178 22.34 -31.07 -12.36
N ASN A 179 21.65 -31.49 -11.31
CA ASN A 179 20.56 -32.42 -11.40
C ASN A 179 19.30 -31.76 -12.01
N PRO A 180 18.79 -32.24 -13.15
CA PRO A 180 17.61 -31.68 -13.80
C PRO A 180 16.37 -31.72 -12.90
N ARG A 181 16.25 -32.73 -12.02
CA ARG A 181 15.12 -32.85 -11.11
C ARG A 181 15.11 -31.75 -10.05
N PHE A 182 16.29 -31.42 -9.52
CA PHE A 182 16.45 -30.31 -8.58
C PHE A 182 16.13 -28.98 -9.25
N ILE A 183 16.66 -28.74 -10.45
CA ILE A 183 16.38 -27.51 -11.22
C ILE A 183 14.88 -27.36 -11.49
N TYR A 184 14.19 -28.44 -11.86
CA TYR A 184 12.74 -28.41 -12.08
C TYR A 184 11.97 -28.01 -10.81
N LEU A 185 12.31 -28.62 -9.66
CA LEU A 185 11.69 -28.26 -8.38
C LEU A 185 12.00 -26.82 -7.98
N LEU A 186 13.23 -26.36 -8.21
CA LEU A 186 13.63 -24.97 -7.95
C LEU A 186 12.81 -24.00 -8.82
N PHE A 187 12.75 -24.21 -10.14
CA PHE A 187 11.92 -23.39 -11.02
C PHE A 187 10.45 -23.42 -10.61
N SER A 188 9.92 -24.58 -10.22
CA SER A 188 8.56 -24.69 -9.70
C SER A 188 8.32 -23.77 -8.51
N GLN A 189 9.22 -23.78 -7.52
CA GLN A 189 9.12 -22.91 -6.36
C GLN A 189 9.32 -21.42 -6.68
N LEU A 190 10.19 -21.07 -7.62
CA LEU A 190 10.37 -19.68 -8.08
C LEU A 190 9.13 -19.15 -8.81
N VAL A 191 8.47 -19.99 -9.63
CA VAL A 191 7.20 -19.67 -10.29
C VAL A 191 6.10 -19.51 -9.24
N VAL A 192 5.99 -20.41 -8.27
CA VAL A 192 5.03 -20.30 -7.15
C VAL A 192 5.20 -18.99 -6.39
N ALA A 193 6.43 -18.64 -6.01
CA ALA A 193 6.73 -17.38 -5.33
C ALA A 193 6.36 -16.15 -6.18
N SER A 194 6.66 -16.18 -7.48
CA SER A 194 6.36 -15.08 -8.40
C SER A 194 4.86 -14.90 -8.60
N VAL A 195 4.11 -16.00 -8.79
CA VAL A 195 2.66 -16.00 -8.92
C VAL A 195 1.99 -15.54 -7.63
N TYR A 196 2.48 -16.01 -6.47
CA TYR A 196 1.98 -15.55 -5.17
C TYR A 196 2.23 -14.06 -4.94
N SER A 197 3.43 -13.57 -5.29
CA SER A 197 3.76 -12.14 -5.22
C SER A 197 2.85 -11.32 -6.12
N LEU A 198 2.63 -11.75 -7.36
CA LEU A 198 1.71 -11.10 -8.29
C LEU A 198 0.29 -11.05 -7.70
N ARG A 199 -0.19 -12.16 -7.15
CA ARG A 199 -1.50 -12.20 -6.51
C ARG A 199 -1.59 -11.27 -5.30
N THR A 200 -0.53 -11.20 -4.49
CA THR A 200 -0.44 -10.29 -3.34
C THR A 200 -0.58 -8.83 -3.78
N ILE A 201 0.05 -8.46 -4.91
CA ILE A 201 -0.08 -7.13 -5.51
C ILE A 201 -1.51 -6.90 -6.04
N LEU A 202 -2.07 -7.84 -6.80
CA LEU A 202 -3.40 -7.69 -7.41
C LEU A 202 -4.53 -7.62 -6.38
N LEU A 203 -4.38 -8.29 -5.24
CA LEU A 203 -5.32 -8.21 -4.13
C LEU A 203 -5.05 -7.03 -3.18
N ASP A 204 -4.02 -6.25 -3.47
CA ASP A 204 -3.48 -5.19 -2.62
C ASP A 204 -3.36 -5.64 -1.15
N ARG A 205 -2.75 -6.81 -0.97
CA ARG A 205 -2.75 -7.50 0.31
C ARG A 205 -2.07 -6.69 1.40
N PHE A 206 -1.04 -5.93 1.06
CA PHE A 206 -0.34 -5.08 2.01
C PHE A 206 -1.19 -3.90 2.51
N VAL A 207 -2.39 -3.67 1.95
CA VAL A 207 -3.29 -2.64 2.46
C VAL A 207 -4.12 -3.18 3.61
N PHE A 208 -4.25 -2.37 4.65
CA PHE A 208 -5.13 -2.63 5.77
C PHE A 208 -6.58 -2.52 5.30
N LYS A 209 -7.20 -3.68 5.05
CA LYS A 209 -8.64 -3.77 4.75
C LYS A 209 -9.38 -3.83 6.07
N LEU A 210 -10.14 -2.79 6.34
CA LEU A 210 -11.10 -2.80 7.43
C LEU A 210 -12.19 -3.81 7.03
N SER A 211 -12.54 -4.70 7.96
CA SER A 211 -13.54 -5.72 7.67
C SER A 211 -14.90 -5.13 8.03
N GLN A 212 -15.75 -4.94 7.02
CA GLN A 212 -17.14 -4.46 7.14
C GLN A 212 -18.08 -5.45 7.85
N SER A 213 -17.59 -6.29 8.77
CA SER A 213 -18.47 -7.11 9.61
C SER A 213 -19.12 -6.21 10.66
N THR A 214 -20.10 -5.42 10.22
CA THR A 214 -20.99 -4.61 11.05
C THR A 214 -21.88 -5.47 11.94
N SER A 215 -21.96 -6.77 11.68
CA SER A 215 -22.59 -7.72 12.59
C SER A 215 -21.70 -7.92 13.82
N THR A 216 -22.16 -7.41 14.96
CA THR A 216 -21.59 -7.52 16.33
C THR A 216 -21.40 -8.96 16.84
N THR A 217 -21.64 -9.96 16.01
CA THR A 217 -21.51 -11.38 16.33
C THR A 217 -20.05 -11.77 16.37
N THR A 218 -19.50 -11.83 17.60
CA THR A 218 -18.22 -12.48 18.00
C THR A 218 -17.34 -12.92 16.82
N ALA A 219 -16.34 -12.12 16.48
CA ALA A 219 -15.37 -12.40 15.41
C ALA A 219 -14.76 -13.81 15.57
N LYS A 220 -15.32 -14.80 14.87
CA LYS A 220 -14.76 -16.15 14.82
C LYS A 220 -13.45 -16.07 14.02
N LEU A 221 -12.34 -16.41 14.67
CA LEU A 221 -10.97 -16.16 14.22
C LEU A 221 -10.64 -16.70 12.81
N VAL A 222 -11.31 -17.77 12.37
CA VAL A 222 -11.38 -18.27 10.98
C VAL A 222 -12.66 -19.12 10.89
N THR A 223 -13.48 -18.92 9.86
CA THR A 223 -14.67 -19.75 9.63
C THR A 223 -14.34 -20.90 8.68
N LEU A 224 -15.07 -22.03 8.78
CA LEU A 224 -14.89 -23.16 7.86
C LEU A 224 -14.94 -22.76 6.37
N PRO A 225 -15.86 -21.87 5.92
CA PRO A 225 -15.87 -21.38 4.54
C PRO A 225 -14.57 -20.68 4.14
N THR A 226 -13.99 -19.85 5.02
CA THR A 226 -12.71 -19.17 4.71
C THR A 226 -11.55 -20.17 4.59
N LEU A 227 -11.55 -21.23 5.42
CA LEU A 227 -10.56 -22.29 5.31
C LEU A 227 -10.71 -23.08 3.99
N LEU A 228 -11.94 -23.47 3.63
CA LEU A 228 -12.24 -24.16 2.37
C LEU A 228 -11.86 -23.30 1.16
N GLN A 229 -12.14 -22.00 1.21
CA GLN A 229 -11.72 -21.05 0.19
C GLN A 229 -10.19 -20.98 0.09
N THR A 230 -9.45 -20.93 1.20
CA THR A 230 -7.99 -20.97 1.22
C THR A 230 -7.44 -22.26 0.60
N ILE A 231 -8.03 -23.42 0.91
CA ILE A 231 -7.66 -24.71 0.30
C ILE A 231 -7.89 -24.66 -1.21
N PHE A 232 -9.09 -24.25 -1.64
CA PHE A 232 -9.45 -24.18 -3.06
C PHE A 232 -8.51 -23.26 -3.84
N ILE A 233 -8.26 -22.05 -3.34
CA ILE A 233 -7.34 -21.09 -3.93
C ILE A 233 -5.94 -21.71 -4.05
N SER A 234 -5.42 -22.30 -2.97
CA SER A 234 -4.08 -22.89 -2.97
C SER A 234 -3.95 -24.05 -3.97
N THR A 235 -4.98 -24.88 -4.09
CA THR A 235 -5.04 -25.96 -5.08
C THR A 235 -5.05 -25.39 -6.50
N LEU A 236 -5.91 -24.40 -6.79
CA LEU A 236 -6.01 -23.77 -8.10
C LEU A 236 -4.71 -23.07 -8.51
N LEU A 237 -4.08 -22.33 -7.61
CA LEU A 237 -2.80 -21.67 -7.88
C LEU A 237 -1.69 -22.71 -8.09
N SER A 238 -1.66 -23.78 -7.30
CA SER A 238 -0.69 -24.87 -7.50
C SER A 238 -0.84 -25.51 -8.88
N THR A 239 -2.07 -25.84 -9.30
CA THR A 239 -2.32 -26.43 -10.62
C THR A 239 -1.97 -25.47 -11.77
N LEU A 240 -2.23 -24.16 -11.63
CA LEU A 240 -1.84 -23.15 -12.62
C LEU A 240 -0.32 -22.94 -12.71
N THR A 241 0.43 -23.16 -11.63
CA THR A 241 1.90 -23.02 -11.66
C THR A 241 2.60 -24.15 -12.41
N PHE A 242 1.97 -25.31 -12.58
CA PHE A 242 2.52 -26.45 -13.31
C PHE A 242 2.83 -26.19 -14.79
N PRO A 243 1.86 -25.75 -15.63
CA PRO A 243 2.15 -25.44 -17.03
C PRO A 243 3.13 -24.28 -17.17
N LEU A 244 3.07 -23.28 -16.29
CA LEU A 244 4.01 -22.16 -16.27
C LEU A 244 5.44 -22.61 -15.98
N THR A 245 5.62 -23.52 -15.02
CA THR A 245 6.94 -24.11 -14.72
C THR A 245 7.47 -24.91 -15.89
N SER A 246 6.61 -25.75 -16.49
CA SER A 246 6.99 -26.57 -17.64
C SER A 246 7.38 -25.71 -18.85
N LEU A 247 6.63 -24.63 -19.11
CA LEU A 247 6.94 -23.64 -20.13
C LEU A 247 8.26 -22.91 -19.83
N LEU A 248 8.49 -22.48 -18.59
CA LEU A 248 9.73 -21.81 -18.21
C LEU A 248 10.95 -22.73 -18.39
N VAL A 249 10.83 -24.01 -18.00
CA VAL A 249 11.90 -25.01 -18.21
C VAL A 249 12.12 -25.25 -19.70
N LEU A 250 11.05 -25.35 -20.50
CA LEU A 250 11.13 -25.49 -21.95
C LEU A 250 11.86 -24.28 -22.57
N LEU A 251 11.42 -23.06 -22.28
CA LEU A 251 12.03 -21.81 -22.77
C LEU A 251 13.49 -21.68 -22.32
N SER A 252 13.78 -22.06 -21.06
CA SER A 252 15.15 -22.04 -20.54
C SER A 252 16.07 -22.96 -21.34
N ARG A 253 15.56 -24.09 -21.81
CA ARG A 253 16.32 -25.09 -22.56
C ARG A 253 16.40 -24.79 -24.05
N LEU A 254 15.33 -24.24 -24.64
CA LEU A 254 15.25 -23.95 -26.07
C LEU A 254 15.90 -22.61 -26.45
N ILE A 255 15.78 -21.59 -25.59
CA ILE A 255 16.20 -20.22 -25.92
C ILE A 255 17.37 -19.80 -25.06
N ILE A 256 17.21 -19.84 -23.74
CA ILE A 256 18.18 -19.27 -22.81
C ILE A 256 19.50 -20.04 -22.87
N LEU A 257 19.47 -21.37 -22.78
CA LEU A 257 20.68 -22.18 -22.77
C LEU A 257 21.48 -22.05 -24.07
N PRO A 258 20.90 -22.20 -25.28
CA PRO A 258 21.65 -21.97 -26.52
C PRO A 258 22.24 -20.56 -26.60
N LEU A 259 21.49 -19.52 -26.20
CA LEU A 259 21.97 -18.14 -26.19
C LEU A 259 23.17 -17.96 -25.25
N LEU A 260 23.13 -18.54 -24.05
CA LEU A 260 24.26 -18.48 -23.11
C LEU A 260 25.50 -19.22 -23.64
N TYR A 261 25.32 -20.29 -24.42
CA TYR A 261 26.44 -21.03 -25.04
C TYR A 261 27.05 -20.31 -26.25
N HIS A 262 26.36 -19.33 -26.84
CA HIS A 262 26.97 -18.47 -27.86
C HIS A 262 27.98 -17.48 -27.25
N VAL A 263 27.92 -17.22 -25.94
CA VAL A 263 28.90 -16.39 -25.24
C VAL A 263 30.12 -17.25 -24.89
N PRO A 264 31.29 -17.06 -25.51
CA PRO A 264 32.40 -18.01 -25.45
C PRO A 264 32.90 -18.28 -24.03
N LEU A 265 33.08 -17.23 -23.22
CA LEU A 265 33.52 -17.35 -21.82
C LEU A 265 32.48 -18.10 -20.95
N LEU A 266 31.20 -17.79 -21.15
CA LEU A 266 30.12 -18.37 -20.38
C LEU A 266 29.89 -19.84 -20.77
N SER A 267 30.05 -20.18 -22.04
CA SER A 267 29.97 -21.55 -22.53
C SER A 267 30.97 -22.47 -21.81
N GLN A 268 32.21 -22.00 -21.62
CA GLN A 268 33.25 -22.78 -20.92
C GLN A 268 32.90 -22.99 -19.44
N LEU A 269 32.33 -21.97 -18.79
CA LEU A 269 31.87 -22.04 -17.40
C LEU A 269 30.63 -22.92 -17.22
N LEU A 270 29.67 -22.88 -18.14
CA LEU A 270 28.39 -23.60 -18.03
C LEU A 270 28.47 -25.07 -18.48
N LYS A 271 29.35 -25.39 -19.43
CA LYS A 271 29.53 -26.74 -19.98
C LYS A 271 29.70 -27.83 -18.91
N PRO A 272 30.56 -27.68 -17.88
CA PRO A 272 30.71 -28.72 -16.85
C PRO A 272 29.45 -28.95 -16.02
N PHE A 273 28.49 -28.02 -16.01
CA PHE A 273 27.26 -28.10 -15.20
C PHE A 273 26.05 -28.52 -16.04
N THR A 274 25.96 -28.05 -17.28
CA THR A 274 24.73 -28.08 -18.08
C THR A 274 24.84 -28.86 -19.40
N ALA A 275 26.00 -29.42 -19.74
CA ALA A 275 26.18 -30.14 -21.01
C ALA A 275 25.19 -31.30 -21.20
N HIS A 276 24.72 -31.94 -20.12
CA HIS A 276 23.70 -32.98 -20.20
C HIS A 276 22.34 -32.46 -20.72
N PHE A 277 21.98 -31.21 -20.45
CA PHE A 277 20.72 -30.62 -20.93
C PHE A 277 20.73 -30.35 -22.44
N LEU A 278 21.93 -30.16 -23.01
CA LEU A 278 22.16 -29.96 -24.44
C LEU A 278 22.33 -31.26 -25.22
N LYS A 279 22.66 -32.38 -24.57
CA LYS A 279 22.90 -33.69 -25.23
C LYS A 279 21.65 -34.32 -25.86
N THR A 280 20.49 -33.71 -25.66
CA THR A 280 19.28 -34.12 -26.37
C THR A 280 19.41 -33.64 -27.82
N PRO A 281 19.12 -34.48 -28.82
CA PRO A 281 19.52 -34.27 -30.21
C PRO A 281 18.73 -33.15 -30.89
N LEU A 282 18.90 -31.91 -30.41
CA LEU A 282 18.30 -30.69 -30.96
C LEU A 282 19.12 -30.19 -32.15
N PHE A 283 20.42 -30.55 -32.20
CA PHE A 283 21.31 -30.28 -33.33
C PHE A 283 21.41 -31.45 -34.33
N SER A 284 20.71 -32.57 -34.09
CA SER A 284 20.53 -33.58 -35.13
C SER A 284 19.48 -33.03 -36.09
N LEU A 285 19.94 -32.33 -37.14
CA LEU A 285 19.09 -31.72 -38.18
C LEU A 285 18.04 -32.68 -38.76
N SER A 286 18.25 -34.00 -38.62
CA SER A 286 17.34 -35.02 -39.14
C SER A 286 15.95 -35.02 -38.49
N HIS A 287 15.77 -34.65 -37.20
CA HIS A 287 14.46 -34.77 -36.53
C HIS A 287 14.17 -33.73 -35.40
N PRO A 288 14.01 -32.43 -35.71
CA PRO A 288 13.71 -31.40 -34.70
C PRO A 288 12.37 -31.63 -33.97
N ILE A 289 11.40 -32.24 -34.65
CA ILE A 289 10.05 -32.49 -34.11
C ILE A 289 10.08 -33.53 -32.98
N SER A 290 10.89 -34.60 -33.12
CA SER A 290 10.99 -35.66 -32.10
C SER A 290 11.60 -35.15 -30.79
N SER A 291 12.62 -34.29 -30.86
CA SER A 291 13.24 -33.67 -29.68
C SER A 291 12.28 -32.71 -28.95
N LEU A 292 11.45 -31.97 -29.70
CA LEU A 292 10.41 -31.09 -29.15
C LEU A 292 9.33 -31.92 -28.44
N ILE A 293 8.83 -32.98 -29.09
CA ILE A 293 7.85 -33.91 -28.53
C ILE A 293 8.38 -34.54 -27.23
N HIS A 294 9.62 -35.03 -27.23
CA HIS A 294 10.22 -35.62 -26.01
C HIS A 294 10.34 -34.61 -24.87
N THR A 295 10.64 -33.35 -25.19
CA THR A 295 10.72 -32.28 -24.18
C THR A 295 9.35 -31.90 -23.64
N ILE A 296 8.30 -31.90 -24.47
CA ILE A 296 6.92 -31.66 -24.06
C ILE A 296 6.35 -32.82 -23.23
N LEU A 297 6.71 -34.07 -23.55
CA LEU A 297 6.30 -35.27 -22.81
C LEU A 297 7.09 -35.50 -21.51
N LEU A 298 8.20 -34.79 -21.30
CA LEU A 298 9.10 -34.99 -20.15
C LEU A 298 8.42 -34.83 -18.77
N PRO A 299 7.46 -33.91 -18.56
CA PRO A 299 6.69 -33.86 -17.32
C PRO A 299 5.83 -35.12 -17.11
N LEU A 300 5.29 -35.70 -18.19
CA LEU A 300 4.43 -36.88 -18.13
C LEU A 300 5.23 -38.15 -17.82
N THR A 301 6.46 -38.28 -18.35
CA THR A 301 7.35 -39.41 -18.03
C THR A 301 7.91 -39.34 -16.60
N HIS A 302 7.93 -38.14 -16.00
CA HIS A 302 8.36 -37.91 -14.62
C HIS A 302 7.20 -37.54 -13.70
N PHE A 303 6.06 -38.21 -13.84
CA PHE A 303 4.86 -37.97 -13.03
C PHE A 303 5.12 -37.89 -11.51
N PRO A 304 5.96 -38.74 -10.87
CA PRO A 304 6.25 -38.61 -9.44
C PRO A 304 6.94 -37.29 -9.06
N LEU A 305 7.80 -36.76 -9.93
CA LEU A 305 8.46 -35.47 -9.71
C LEU A 305 7.44 -34.32 -9.83
N VAL A 306 6.53 -34.41 -10.79
CA VAL A 306 5.44 -33.45 -11.01
C VAL A 306 4.46 -33.45 -9.85
N PHE A 307 4.04 -34.63 -9.40
CA PHE A 307 3.16 -34.74 -8.24
C PHE A 307 3.83 -34.16 -6.99
N ARG A 308 5.11 -34.48 -6.78
CA ARG A 308 5.88 -33.91 -5.68
C ARG A 308 6.02 -32.39 -5.78
N SER A 309 6.30 -31.85 -6.97
CA SER A 309 6.36 -30.39 -7.16
C SER A 309 5.02 -29.73 -6.86
N CYS A 310 3.91 -30.34 -7.28
CA CYS A 310 2.55 -29.87 -6.99
C CYS A 310 2.24 -29.89 -5.49
N ALA A 311 2.65 -30.94 -4.77
CA ALA A 311 2.44 -31.06 -3.33
C ALA A 311 3.28 -30.04 -2.54
N ILE A 312 4.53 -29.81 -2.94
CA ILE A 312 5.38 -28.75 -2.35
C ILE A 312 4.79 -27.37 -2.66
N ALA A 313 4.40 -27.10 -3.91
CA ALA A 313 3.74 -25.86 -4.33
C ALA A 313 2.46 -25.58 -3.54
N PHE A 314 1.59 -26.58 -3.39
CA PHE A 314 0.38 -26.51 -2.58
C PHE A 314 0.72 -26.18 -1.12
N THR A 315 1.70 -26.89 -0.52
CA THR A 315 2.13 -26.65 0.86
C THR A 315 2.63 -25.21 1.05
N THR A 316 3.47 -24.72 0.14
CA THR A 316 3.98 -23.34 0.14
C THR A 316 2.84 -22.33 0.06
N LEU A 317 1.97 -22.45 -0.95
CA LEU A 317 0.84 -21.55 -1.17
C LEU A 317 -0.16 -21.57 -0.01
N PHE A 318 -0.55 -22.76 0.45
CA PHE A 318 -1.48 -22.92 1.56
C PHE A 318 -0.95 -22.29 2.84
N THR A 319 0.34 -22.48 3.13
CA THR A 319 0.97 -21.90 4.33
C THR A 319 1.02 -20.37 4.27
N TRP A 320 1.36 -19.78 3.11
CA TRP A 320 1.30 -18.33 2.96
C TRP A 320 -0.13 -17.79 2.98
N GLU A 321 -1.09 -18.44 2.32
CA GLU A 321 -2.49 -18.04 2.35
C GLU A 321 -3.08 -18.09 3.75
N ILE A 322 -2.88 -19.18 4.49
CA ILE A 322 -3.45 -19.32 5.84
C ILE A 322 -2.82 -18.34 6.83
N ALA A 323 -1.50 -18.11 6.74
CA ALA A 323 -0.81 -17.11 7.56
C ALA A 323 -1.34 -15.70 7.27
N SER A 324 -1.54 -15.36 5.99
CA SER A 324 -2.15 -14.08 5.57
C SER A 324 -3.59 -13.93 6.05
N THR A 325 -4.39 -15.01 6.00
CA THR A 325 -5.78 -15.03 6.51
C THR A 325 -5.81 -14.80 8.02
N PHE A 326 -5.00 -15.52 8.81
CA PHE A 326 -4.92 -15.30 10.26
C PHE A 326 -4.47 -13.89 10.62
N PHE A 327 -3.48 -13.36 9.90
CA PHE A 327 -3.01 -11.99 10.09
C PHE A 327 -4.14 -10.99 9.84
N SER A 328 -4.84 -11.13 8.71
CA SER A 328 -5.93 -10.22 8.34
C SER A 328 -7.09 -10.31 9.35
N ALA A 329 -7.52 -11.51 9.72
CA ALA A 329 -8.62 -11.73 10.67
C ALA A 329 -8.30 -11.23 12.09
N SER A 330 -7.04 -11.30 12.52
CA SER A 330 -6.63 -10.86 13.86
C SER A 330 -6.50 -9.33 13.95
N ILE A 331 -6.00 -8.68 12.88
CA ILE A 331 -5.81 -7.23 12.87
C ILE A 331 -7.12 -6.49 12.59
N SER A 332 -8.04 -7.08 11.83
CA SER A 332 -9.36 -6.49 11.57
C SER A 332 -10.29 -6.53 12.78
N GLN A 333 -9.93 -7.21 13.88
CA GLN A 333 -10.75 -7.23 15.10
C GLN A 333 -10.84 -5.81 15.71
N PRO A 334 -12.01 -5.37 16.18
CA PRO A 334 -12.16 -4.07 16.81
C PRO A 334 -11.26 -3.97 18.04
N ILE A 335 -10.57 -2.85 18.21
CA ILE A 335 -9.67 -2.60 19.34
C ILE A 335 -10.41 -1.71 20.33
N LYS A 336 -10.41 -2.12 21.61
CA LYS A 336 -11.01 -1.35 22.70
C LYS A 336 -9.90 -0.94 23.68
N VAL A 337 -9.64 0.35 23.84
CA VAL A 337 -8.64 0.87 24.80
C VAL A 337 -9.24 1.77 25.87
N SER A 338 -10.45 2.30 25.67
CA SER A 338 -11.12 3.23 26.59
C SER A 338 -11.20 2.71 28.03
N HIS A 339 -11.42 1.41 28.22
CA HIS A 339 -11.53 0.77 29.54
C HIS A 339 -10.19 0.61 30.29
N LEU A 340 -9.05 0.85 29.64
CA LEU A 340 -7.71 0.69 30.24
C LEU A 340 -7.19 1.96 30.91
N VAL A 341 -7.91 3.08 30.78
CA VAL A 341 -7.45 4.40 31.23
C VAL A 341 -8.53 5.07 32.08
N ALA A 342 -8.08 5.92 33.01
CA ALA A 342 -8.99 6.63 33.91
C ALA A 342 -9.91 7.66 33.21
N ASP A 343 -9.44 8.31 32.14
CA ASP A 343 -10.21 9.28 31.35
C ASP A 343 -10.47 8.71 29.93
N PRO A 344 -11.57 7.95 29.73
CA PRO A 344 -11.84 7.30 28.45
C PRO A 344 -12.11 8.31 27.33
N ASN A 345 -12.80 9.41 27.63
CA ASN A 345 -13.14 10.43 26.64
C ASN A 345 -11.89 11.12 26.09
N LEU A 346 -10.94 11.47 26.96
CA LEU A 346 -9.65 12.04 26.53
C LEU A 346 -8.89 11.11 25.60
N VAL A 347 -8.83 9.82 25.93
CA VAL A 347 -8.08 8.81 25.15
C VAL A 347 -8.69 8.65 23.76
N LEU A 348 -10.03 8.59 23.68
CA LEU A 348 -10.75 8.45 22.41
C LEU A 348 -10.61 9.71 21.53
N VAL A 349 -10.79 10.90 22.11
CA VAL A 349 -10.65 12.18 21.39
C VAL A 349 -9.20 12.45 20.98
N SER A 350 -8.23 12.04 21.80
CA SER A 350 -6.81 12.03 21.44
C SER A 350 -6.55 11.11 20.24
N GLY A 351 -7.14 9.91 20.25
CA GLY A 351 -7.03 8.90 19.18
C GLY A 351 -7.52 9.38 17.81
N ILE A 352 -8.53 10.25 17.74
CA ILE A 352 -9.04 10.82 16.47
C ILE A 352 -8.31 12.09 16.02
N SER A 353 -7.45 12.69 16.85
CA SER A 353 -6.79 13.96 16.53
C SER A 353 -5.73 13.80 15.42
N VAL A 354 -6.02 14.31 14.21
CA VAL A 354 -5.27 14.05 12.96
C VAL A 354 -4.00 14.89 12.84
N SER A 355 -3.86 15.99 13.58
CA SER A 355 -2.94 17.08 13.24
C SER A 355 -1.43 16.84 13.44
N SER A 356 -0.93 15.62 13.67
CA SER A 356 0.54 15.39 13.78
C SER A 356 1.07 14.03 13.35
N PHE A 357 0.22 13.03 13.08
CA PHE A 357 0.64 11.69 12.69
C PHE A 357 0.35 11.45 11.20
N ALA A 358 0.89 12.36 10.39
CA ALA A 358 0.46 12.62 9.04
C ALA A 358 0.64 11.41 8.09
N GLU A 359 -0.47 11.10 7.43
CA GLU A 359 -0.58 10.53 6.08
C GLU A 359 -0.27 9.07 5.78
N THR A 360 0.49 8.31 6.56
CA THR A 360 0.74 6.88 6.21
C THR A 360 0.43 5.87 7.31
N ASP A 361 0.85 6.12 8.55
CA ASP A 361 0.86 5.05 9.58
C ASP A 361 -0.28 5.14 10.60
N GLY A 362 -0.99 6.28 10.66
CA GLY A 362 -1.99 6.57 11.70
C GLY A 362 -3.38 5.98 11.47
N PHE A 363 -3.73 5.69 10.22
CA PHE A 363 -5.12 5.41 9.83
C PHE A 363 -5.78 4.24 10.58
N PRO A 364 -5.13 3.08 10.80
CA PRO A 364 -5.77 1.98 11.56
C PRO A 364 -6.12 2.37 13.00
N PHE A 365 -5.32 3.25 13.60
CA PHE A 365 -5.53 3.75 14.95
C PHE A 365 -6.72 4.71 14.99
N HIS A 366 -6.81 5.62 14.02
CA HIS A 366 -7.93 6.55 13.89
C HIS A 366 -9.26 5.82 13.74
N TYR A 367 -9.32 4.83 12.84
CA TYR A 367 -10.53 4.04 12.66
C TYR A 367 -10.95 3.31 13.94
N SER A 368 -10.00 2.70 14.66
CA SER A 368 -10.27 2.02 15.92
C SER A 368 -10.85 2.98 16.98
N ALA A 369 -10.34 4.22 17.04
CA ALA A 369 -10.87 5.24 17.96
C ALA A 369 -12.30 5.65 17.60
N TYR A 370 -12.60 5.82 16.31
CA TYR A 370 -13.96 6.11 15.84
C TYR A 370 -14.93 4.94 16.09
N LEU A 371 -14.48 3.68 15.96
CA LEU A 371 -15.32 2.52 16.29
C LEU A 371 -15.69 2.48 17.77
N GLU A 372 -14.75 2.77 18.67
CA GLU A 372 -15.06 2.88 20.10
C GLU A 372 -15.98 4.05 20.41
N LEU A 373 -15.78 5.20 19.75
CA LEU A 373 -16.69 6.34 19.86
C LEU A 373 -18.09 6.00 19.35
N ARG A 374 -18.22 5.19 18.30
CA ARG A 374 -19.51 4.73 17.79
C ARG A 374 -20.20 3.85 18.81
N ASP A 375 -19.48 2.90 19.40
CA ASP A 375 -20.02 2.03 20.46
C ASP A 375 -20.48 2.87 21.69
N LEU A 376 -19.74 3.92 22.04
CA LEU A 376 -20.14 4.88 23.09
C LEU A 376 -21.37 5.71 22.70
N ALA A 377 -21.43 6.16 21.45
CA ALA A 377 -22.51 7.02 20.96
C ALA A 377 -23.83 6.25 20.80
N SER A 378 -23.79 5.00 20.31
CA SER A 378 -24.97 4.18 20.04
C SER A 378 -25.55 3.46 21.26
N ALA A 379 -24.80 3.38 22.37
CA ALA A 379 -25.27 2.77 23.62
C ALA A 379 -26.26 3.70 24.36
N SER A 380 -27.45 3.93 23.80
CA SER A 380 -28.50 4.77 24.38
C SER A 380 -28.95 4.29 25.75
N ASP A 381 -29.06 2.97 25.93
CA ASP A 381 -29.72 2.36 27.08
C ASP A 381 -28.78 2.17 28.28
N SER A 382 -27.47 2.40 28.10
CA SER A 382 -26.49 2.24 29.16
C SER A 382 -26.33 3.53 29.96
N PRO A 383 -26.65 3.55 31.28
CA PRO A 383 -26.46 4.74 32.10
C PRO A 383 -24.98 5.16 32.19
N GLN A 384 -24.06 4.21 32.10
CA GLN A 384 -22.62 4.50 32.06
C GLN A 384 -22.23 5.23 30.77
N ALA A 385 -22.77 4.80 29.62
CA ALA A 385 -22.51 5.47 28.35
C ALA A 385 -23.12 6.87 28.34
N SER A 386 -24.35 7.03 28.83
CA SER A 386 -25.00 8.35 28.99
C SER A 386 -24.18 9.29 29.86
N ALA A 387 -23.71 8.83 31.04
CA ALA A 387 -22.84 9.62 31.91
C ALA A 387 -21.52 10.02 31.23
N GLN A 388 -20.92 9.12 30.45
CA GLN A 388 -19.70 9.41 29.68
C GLN A 388 -19.95 10.43 28.57
N ARG A 389 -21.09 10.38 27.87
CA ARG A 389 -21.49 11.36 26.86
C ARG A 389 -21.75 12.73 27.47
N SER A 390 -22.50 12.81 28.56
CA SER A 390 -22.70 14.06 29.31
C SER A 390 -21.37 14.65 29.78
N ALA A 391 -20.43 13.83 30.25
CA ALA A 391 -19.09 14.29 30.62
C ALA A 391 -18.28 14.81 29.41
N LEU A 392 -18.46 14.21 28.23
CA LEU A 392 -17.85 14.68 26.98
C LEU A 392 -18.41 16.05 26.57
N PHE A 393 -19.72 16.27 26.69
CA PHE A 393 -20.39 17.53 26.34
C PHE A 393 -20.10 18.65 27.34
N ALA A 394 -19.98 18.31 28.63
CA ALA A 394 -19.70 19.25 29.71
C ALA A 394 -18.21 19.58 29.88
N ASP A 395 -17.32 19.06 29.03
CA ASP A 395 -15.88 19.28 29.17
C ASP A 395 -15.50 20.76 29.00
N GLN A 396 -14.91 21.30 30.07
CA GLN A 396 -14.27 22.62 30.11
C GLN A 396 -12.80 22.52 30.52
N LYS A 397 -12.28 21.30 30.71
CA LYS A 397 -10.92 21.08 31.22
C LYS A 397 -9.85 21.33 30.16
N TYR A 398 -10.20 21.17 28.88
CA TYR A 398 -9.29 21.35 27.76
C TYR A 398 -9.70 22.54 26.90
N THR A 399 -8.73 23.15 26.22
CA THR A 399 -9.00 24.19 25.20
C THR A 399 -8.24 23.84 23.93
N PRO A 400 -8.92 23.49 22.81
CA PRO A 400 -10.38 23.37 22.67
C PRO A 400 -10.97 22.25 23.54
N SER A 401 -12.28 22.32 23.85
CA SER A 401 -12.99 21.25 24.57
C SER A 401 -12.97 19.94 23.79
N LEU A 402 -13.16 18.82 24.49
CA LEU A 402 -13.17 17.50 23.87
C LEU A 402 -14.21 17.39 22.73
N TRP A 403 -15.43 17.89 22.92
CA TRP A 403 -16.44 17.94 21.87
C TRP A 403 -16.01 18.79 20.67
N SER A 404 -15.52 20.01 20.91
CA SER A 404 -15.08 20.91 19.83
C SER A 404 -13.95 20.28 19.00
N ARG A 405 -13.02 19.59 19.67
CA ARG A 405 -11.96 18.84 19.01
C ARG A 405 -12.54 17.69 18.18
N LEU A 406 -13.45 16.89 18.74
CA LEU A 406 -14.07 15.76 18.04
C LEU A 406 -14.79 16.20 16.77
N VAL A 407 -15.67 17.19 16.86
CA VAL A 407 -16.43 17.70 15.71
C VAL A 407 -15.49 18.28 14.66
N ARG A 408 -14.52 19.10 15.07
CA ARG A 408 -13.57 19.71 14.14
C ARG A 408 -12.77 18.65 13.38
N GLU A 409 -12.19 17.67 14.07
CA GLU A 409 -11.39 16.62 13.43
C GLU A 409 -12.26 15.73 12.52
N SER A 410 -13.49 15.43 12.94
CA SER A 410 -14.47 14.68 12.13
C SER A 410 -14.84 15.43 10.85
N LEU A 411 -15.21 16.71 10.95
CA LEU A 411 -15.58 17.52 9.79
C LEU A 411 -14.39 17.82 8.87
N LEU A 412 -13.18 17.93 9.40
CA LEU A 412 -11.97 18.07 8.59
C LEU A 412 -11.64 16.78 7.83
N LEU A 413 -11.85 15.62 8.44
CA LEU A 413 -11.71 14.32 7.77
C LEU A 413 -12.73 14.20 6.63
N LEU A 414 -14.01 14.34 6.96
CA LEU A 414 -15.11 14.31 5.99
C LEU A 414 -14.92 15.35 4.88
N GLY A 415 -14.41 16.54 5.20
CA GLY A 415 -14.12 17.58 4.22
C GLY A 415 -13.03 17.18 3.23
N LYS A 416 -11.98 16.48 3.67
CA LYS A 416 -10.93 15.96 2.78
C LYS A 416 -11.48 14.86 1.87
N ASP A 417 -12.25 13.94 2.43
CA ASP A 417 -12.83 12.82 1.69
C ASP A 417 -13.93 13.28 0.72
N TYR A 418 -14.68 14.32 1.09
CA TYR A 418 -15.58 15.03 0.20
C TYR A 418 -14.85 15.66 -1.00
N GLN A 419 -13.69 16.29 -0.79
CA GLN A 419 -12.89 16.81 -1.91
C GLN A 419 -12.35 15.69 -2.80
N LEU A 420 -11.92 14.56 -2.23
CA LEU A 420 -11.53 13.39 -3.03
C LEU A 420 -12.70 12.84 -3.86
N LEU A 421 -13.90 12.80 -3.28
CA LEU A 421 -15.13 12.38 -3.95
C LEU A 421 -15.50 13.31 -5.11
N LEU A 422 -15.43 14.63 -4.89
CA LEU A 422 -15.65 15.67 -5.92
C LEU A 422 -14.68 15.51 -7.09
N HIS A 423 -13.42 15.24 -6.80
CA HIS A 423 -12.38 15.05 -7.82
C HIS A 423 -12.31 13.63 -8.38
N ARG A 424 -13.24 12.74 -8.01
CA ARG A 424 -13.29 11.34 -8.47
C ARG A 424 -11.97 10.60 -8.19
N GLY A 425 -11.33 10.89 -7.06
CA GLY A 425 -10.06 10.30 -6.63
C GLY A 425 -8.81 10.95 -7.23
N ASN A 426 -8.96 11.92 -8.14
CA ASN A 426 -7.83 12.70 -8.65
C ASN A 426 -7.30 13.64 -7.58
N PRO A 427 -5.97 13.87 -7.52
CA PRO A 427 -5.43 14.89 -6.63
C PRO A 427 -6.03 16.26 -6.98
N PRO A 428 -6.22 17.15 -6.00
CA PRO A 428 -6.63 18.52 -6.28
C PRO A 428 -5.66 19.12 -7.29
N ALA A 429 -6.18 19.75 -8.35
CA ALA A 429 -5.34 20.38 -9.35
C ALA A 429 -4.40 21.35 -8.63
N THR A 430 -3.08 21.13 -8.77
CA THR A 430 -2.09 22.02 -8.18
C THR A 430 -2.46 23.44 -8.59
N PRO A 431 -2.73 24.36 -7.66
CA PRO A 431 -3.16 25.70 -8.00
C PRO A 431 -2.14 26.25 -9.00
N ALA A 432 -2.61 26.59 -10.20
CA ALA A 432 -1.74 27.12 -11.25
C ALA A 432 -0.90 28.22 -10.60
N PRO A 433 0.44 28.20 -10.75
CA PRO A 433 1.31 29.16 -10.09
C PRO A 433 0.74 30.53 -10.43
N ALA A 434 0.26 31.23 -9.39
CA ALA A 434 -0.49 32.47 -9.56
C ALA A 434 0.33 33.32 -10.53
N ALA A 435 -0.22 33.54 -11.73
CA ALA A 435 0.49 34.25 -12.76
C ALA A 435 0.98 35.54 -12.11
N SER A 436 2.30 35.69 -12.00
CA SER A 436 2.92 36.82 -11.34
C SER A 436 2.27 38.04 -11.95
N ALA A 437 1.35 38.67 -11.21
CA ALA A 437 0.64 39.83 -11.69
C ALA A 437 1.73 40.86 -11.93
N ALA A 438 2.10 41.05 -13.20
CA ALA A 438 2.98 42.11 -13.60
C ALA A 438 2.35 43.37 -13.02
N SER A 439 3.04 43.97 -12.05
CA SER A 439 2.59 45.18 -11.39
C SER A 439 2.50 46.25 -12.47
N SER A 440 1.33 46.41 -13.07
CA SER A 440 1.00 47.63 -13.79
C SER A 440 0.87 48.70 -12.73
N VAL A 441 1.93 49.48 -12.61
CA VAL A 441 1.93 50.76 -11.91
C VAL A 441 0.88 51.62 -12.60
N GLN A 442 -0.37 51.57 -12.13
CA GLN A 442 -1.36 52.56 -12.46
C GLN A 442 -1.01 53.83 -11.69
N ALA A 443 -0.54 54.82 -12.44
CA ALA A 443 -0.40 56.19 -11.98
C ALA A 443 -1.77 56.68 -11.47
N ALA A 444 -1.81 57.01 -10.17
CA ALA A 444 -2.96 57.60 -9.52
C ALA A 444 -3.22 59.00 -10.09
N SER A 445 -4.37 59.18 -10.74
CA SER A 445 -5.01 60.48 -10.91
C SER A 445 -5.51 60.95 -9.54
N SER A 446 -5.05 62.13 -9.14
CA SER A 446 -5.37 62.81 -7.90
C SER A 446 -6.82 63.28 -7.83
N LEU A 447 -7.54 62.91 -6.77
CA LEU A 447 -8.65 63.73 -6.23
C LEU A 447 -8.59 63.74 -4.70
N PRO A 448 -8.94 64.88 -4.04
CA PRO A 448 -8.65 65.11 -2.64
C PRO A 448 -9.86 64.75 -1.77
N PHE A 449 -9.74 63.72 -0.94
CA PHE A 449 -10.53 63.63 0.28
C PHE A 449 -9.60 63.26 1.44
N GLN A 450 -9.34 64.27 2.27
CA GLN A 450 -8.69 64.14 3.56
C GLN A 450 -9.63 63.40 4.51
N VAL A 451 -9.28 62.18 4.88
CA VAL A 451 -9.71 61.58 6.15
C VAL A 451 -8.45 61.11 6.86
N THR A 452 -8.18 61.71 8.00
CA THR A 452 -7.07 61.44 8.91
C THR A 452 -7.27 60.09 9.61
N PRO A 453 -6.33 59.13 9.51
CA PRO A 453 -6.22 58.05 10.48
C PRO A 453 -5.16 58.38 11.53
N VAL A 454 -5.62 58.35 12.78
CA VAL A 454 -4.81 58.40 14.00
C VAL A 454 -3.83 57.22 14.00
N LYS A 455 -2.53 57.54 14.09
CA LYS A 455 -1.44 56.57 14.29
C LYS A 455 -1.55 55.98 15.70
N LEU A 456 -1.91 54.70 15.79
CA LEU A 456 -1.67 53.89 16.98
C LEU A 456 -0.27 53.27 16.87
N ILE A 457 0.50 53.57 17.90
CA ILE A 457 1.90 53.23 18.16
C ILE A 457 2.16 51.73 17.96
N SER A 458 3.02 51.42 16.99
CA SER A 458 3.70 50.15 16.87
C SER A 458 4.89 50.12 17.84
N GLN A 459 4.87 49.23 18.82
CA GLN A 459 6.08 48.78 19.52
C GLN A 459 6.52 47.43 18.95
N PRO A 460 7.80 47.28 18.58
CA PRO A 460 8.42 45.99 18.36
C PRO A 460 9.22 45.59 19.61
N SER A 461 8.88 44.47 20.24
CA SER A 461 9.81 43.75 21.12
C SER A 461 9.88 42.29 20.72
N SER A 462 10.80 42.06 19.78
CA SER A 462 11.51 40.82 19.55
C SER A 462 12.18 40.36 20.85
N ALA A 463 11.69 39.28 21.44
CA ALA A 463 12.37 38.56 22.52
C ALA A 463 11.87 37.10 22.61
N PHE A 464 12.08 36.31 21.56
CA PHE A 464 12.10 34.85 21.67
C PHE A 464 13.35 34.30 21.00
N LYS A 465 14.41 34.13 21.81
CA LYS A 465 15.51 33.22 21.49
C LYS A 465 14.95 31.79 21.47
N PRO A 466 15.07 31.02 20.38
CA PRO A 466 14.84 29.58 20.47
C PRO A 466 15.95 28.96 21.30
N VAL A 467 15.56 28.21 22.33
CA VAL A 467 16.45 27.40 23.17
C VAL A 467 17.13 26.36 22.28
N GLN A 468 18.46 26.47 22.15
CA GLN A 468 19.30 25.42 21.57
C GLN A 468 19.13 24.14 22.40
N GLY A 469 18.44 23.15 21.82
CA GLY A 469 18.37 21.81 22.38
C GLY A 469 19.73 21.13 22.30
N SER A 470 20.18 20.56 23.43
CA SER A 470 21.48 19.91 23.56
C SER A 470 21.63 18.71 22.59
N PRO A 471 22.80 18.54 21.94
CA PRO A 471 23.04 17.51 20.93
C PRO A 471 22.93 16.06 21.44
N MET A 472 22.95 15.82 22.75
CA MET A 472 22.77 14.45 23.28
C MET A 472 21.33 13.93 23.20
N ARG A 473 20.33 14.82 23.13
CA ARG A 473 18.92 14.38 23.06
C ARG A 473 18.54 13.90 21.64
N SER A 474 19.18 14.43 20.60
CA SER A 474 19.02 13.91 19.22
C SER A 474 19.69 12.55 19.02
N VAL A 475 20.75 12.24 19.77
CA VAL A 475 21.43 10.93 19.71
C VAL A 475 20.61 9.85 20.42
N VAL A 476 19.96 10.19 21.54
CA VAL A 476 19.07 9.26 22.26
C VAL A 476 17.76 9.02 21.50
N ASP A 477 17.17 10.06 20.89
CA ASP A 477 15.99 9.89 20.02
C ASP A 477 16.33 9.17 18.70
N SER A 478 17.58 9.26 18.22
CA SER A 478 18.08 8.48 17.08
C SER A 478 18.30 6.98 17.39
N LEU A 479 18.48 6.61 18.66
CA LEU A 479 18.65 5.22 19.10
C LEU A 479 17.32 4.51 19.38
N ALA A 480 16.25 5.27 19.63
CA ALA A 480 14.91 4.75 19.92
C ALA A 480 13.98 4.63 18.69
N SER A 481 14.34 5.24 17.56
CA SER A 481 13.59 5.12 16.29
C SER A 481 14.24 4.08 15.37
N ASP A 482 13.42 3.28 14.68
CA ASP A 482 13.76 2.21 13.74
C ASP A 482 15.11 2.36 13.02
N GLY A 483 15.86 1.25 12.99
CA GLY A 483 17.32 1.24 12.82
C GLY A 483 17.89 1.95 11.58
N PRO A 484 19.17 2.35 11.65
CA PRO A 484 19.83 3.25 10.68
C PRO A 484 19.87 2.70 9.24
N LEU A 485 19.72 1.39 9.06
CA LEU A 485 19.69 0.77 7.73
C LEU A 485 18.41 1.09 6.94
N ALA A 486 17.27 1.32 7.61
CA ALA A 486 16.02 1.65 6.92
C ALA A 486 16.03 3.11 6.42
N LYS A 487 16.46 4.05 7.27
CA LYS A 487 16.62 5.46 6.89
C LYS A 487 17.70 5.66 5.82
N ALA A 488 18.79 4.89 5.82
CA ALA A 488 19.81 4.98 4.77
C ALA A 488 19.28 4.50 3.41
N VAL A 489 18.40 3.49 3.37
CA VAL A 489 17.79 3.01 2.12
C VAL A 489 16.70 3.97 1.61
N ASP A 490 15.95 4.60 2.52
CA ASP A 490 14.92 5.58 2.15
C ASP A 490 15.55 6.92 1.70
N LEU A 491 16.63 7.38 2.36
CA LEU A 491 17.40 8.56 1.93
C LEU A 491 18.10 8.34 0.57
N VAL A 492 18.65 7.14 0.33
CA VAL A 492 19.27 6.82 -0.97
C VAL A 492 18.23 6.74 -2.10
N ASN A 493 16.98 6.37 -1.80
CA ASN A 493 15.91 6.35 -2.80
C ASN A 493 15.30 7.75 -3.06
N GLU A 494 15.19 8.61 -2.06
CA GLU A 494 14.73 10.01 -2.26
C GLU A 494 15.80 10.90 -2.92
N GLU A 495 17.09 10.69 -2.63
CA GLU A 495 18.18 11.40 -3.30
C GLU A 495 18.37 10.92 -4.76
N ALA A 496 18.05 9.67 -5.09
CA ALA A 496 18.17 9.17 -6.46
C ALA A 496 17.17 9.80 -7.46
N GLU A 497 16.02 10.31 -6.99
CA GLU A 497 15.00 10.93 -7.86
C GLU A 497 15.14 12.47 -7.96
N THR A 498 15.91 13.11 -7.08
CA THR A 498 16.11 14.57 -7.06
C THR A 498 17.49 15.05 -7.52
N VAL A 499 18.47 14.15 -7.69
CA VAL A 499 19.88 14.49 -8.01
C VAL A 499 20.22 14.47 -9.52
N ALA A 500 19.26 14.17 -10.41
CA ALA A 500 19.49 14.25 -11.86
C ALA A 500 19.70 15.69 -12.41
N SER A 501 19.67 16.74 -11.58
CA SER A 501 19.89 18.13 -12.05
C SER A 501 20.75 19.03 -11.15
N LYS A 502 21.39 18.52 -10.08
CA LYS A 502 22.29 19.34 -9.24
C LYS A 502 23.54 18.57 -8.81
N VAL A 503 24.57 18.65 -9.65
CA VAL A 503 25.95 18.34 -9.26
C VAL A 503 26.52 19.56 -8.50
N PRO A 504 27.00 19.41 -7.26
CA PRO A 504 27.61 20.52 -6.51
C PRO A 504 28.93 21.00 -7.14
N GLU A 505 29.14 22.32 -7.21
CA GLU A 505 30.33 22.99 -7.77
C GLU A 505 31.66 22.68 -7.04
N LEU A 506 31.64 21.88 -5.98
CA LEU A 506 32.83 21.45 -5.23
C LEU A 506 33.72 20.43 -5.96
N PHE A 507 33.34 19.99 -7.17
CA PHE A 507 34.17 19.14 -8.04
C PHE A 507 34.70 19.84 -9.30
N ARG A 508 34.51 21.17 -9.43
CA ARG A 508 35.14 21.99 -10.48
C ARG A 508 36.12 22.98 -9.86
N SER A 509 37.36 22.55 -9.60
CA SER A 509 38.58 23.39 -9.72
C SER A 509 39.80 22.67 -9.13
N VAL A 510 40.64 22.09 -9.99
CA VAL A 510 42.11 22.18 -9.91
C VAL A 510 42.66 22.00 -11.33
N ARG A 511 42.81 23.10 -12.08
CA ARG A 511 43.80 23.22 -13.15
C ARG A 511 44.08 24.70 -13.41
N GLY A 512 45.24 25.15 -12.95
CA GLY A 512 45.83 26.41 -13.37
C GLY A 512 46.72 27.02 -12.30
N ALA A 513 48.03 26.70 -12.33
CA ALA A 513 49.09 27.57 -11.82
C ALA A 513 50.48 26.98 -12.12
N VAL A 514 51.04 27.28 -13.31
CA VAL A 514 52.50 27.46 -13.45
C VAL A 514 52.68 28.71 -14.31
N GLY A 515 53.22 29.75 -13.67
CA GLY A 515 53.49 31.05 -14.28
C GLY A 515 54.77 31.07 -15.13
N PRO A 516 55.06 32.21 -15.78
CA PRO A 516 56.16 32.37 -16.72
C PRO A 516 57.45 32.84 -16.03
N PRO A 517 58.60 32.72 -16.70
CA PRO A 517 59.65 33.72 -16.52
C PRO A 517 60.17 34.31 -17.84
N SER A 518 60.23 35.64 -17.79
CA SER A 518 61.13 36.63 -18.40
C SER A 518 62.36 36.18 -19.22
N ASP A 519 62.49 36.82 -20.40
CA ASP A 519 63.72 37.17 -21.13
C ASP A 519 64.62 38.15 -20.32
N PRO A 520 65.97 38.14 -20.49
CA PRO A 520 66.60 38.97 -21.54
C PRO A 520 67.94 38.48 -22.18
N ARG A 521 68.06 38.75 -23.49
CA ARG A 521 69.20 39.23 -24.34
C ARG A 521 70.68 38.72 -24.22
N SER A 522 71.27 38.69 -25.43
CA SER A 522 72.70 38.64 -25.84
C SER A 522 73.35 37.24 -25.85
N GLY A 523 74.18 36.81 -26.81
CA GLY A 523 74.73 37.36 -28.06
C GLY A 523 75.94 36.50 -28.48
N SER A 524 76.17 36.33 -29.79
CA SER A 524 77.32 35.62 -30.44
C SER A 524 77.43 34.09 -30.18
N GLY A 525 77.92 33.22 -31.04
CA GLY A 525 78.50 33.30 -32.38
C GLY A 525 79.04 31.90 -32.76
N ALA A 526 79.02 31.59 -34.05
CA ALA A 526 79.89 30.67 -34.79
C ALA A 526 80.00 29.16 -34.45
N SER A 527 79.69 28.39 -35.51
CA SER A 527 80.45 27.25 -36.07
C SER A 527 80.11 25.81 -35.65
N GLY A 528 79.82 24.99 -36.68
CA GLY A 528 80.43 23.66 -36.81
C GLY A 528 79.50 22.48 -37.07
N GLY A 529 79.42 22.06 -38.35
CA GLY A 529 79.36 20.63 -38.73
C GLY A 529 78.00 19.93 -38.86
N GLY A 530 77.61 19.60 -40.11
CA GLY A 530 76.53 18.64 -40.41
C GLY A 530 76.97 17.17 -40.27
N PRO A 531 76.44 16.23 -41.07
CA PRO A 531 75.03 15.85 -41.21
C PRO A 531 74.83 14.31 -41.12
N ALA A 532 73.64 13.83 -40.72
CA ALA A 532 73.05 12.52 -41.09
C ALA A 532 71.69 12.37 -40.38
N ALA A 533 70.56 12.54 -41.07
CA ALA A 533 69.80 11.47 -41.73
C ALA A 533 69.22 10.42 -40.75
N ILE A 534 67.92 10.53 -40.44
CA ILE A 534 66.90 9.45 -40.32
C ILE A 534 65.51 10.13 -40.45
N PRO A 535 64.60 9.66 -41.32
CA PRO A 535 63.28 10.26 -41.48
C PRO A 535 62.32 9.83 -40.36
N THR A 536 61.80 10.83 -39.65
CA THR A 536 60.65 10.72 -38.75
C THR A 536 59.37 10.62 -39.57
N ALA A 537 58.79 9.42 -39.62
CA ALA A 537 57.40 9.21 -39.98
C ALA A 537 56.73 8.42 -38.86
N ILE A 538 55.48 8.77 -38.56
CA ILE A 538 54.57 8.13 -37.59
C ILE A 538 54.74 8.60 -36.14
N LYS A 539 54.24 9.80 -35.85
CA LYS A 539 53.67 10.12 -34.53
C LYS A 539 52.67 11.29 -34.59
N GLU A 540 51.67 11.16 -35.46
CA GLU A 540 50.42 11.92 -35.36
C GLU A 540 49.27 10.90 -35.39
N GLY A 541 48.36 10.99 -34.42
CA GLY A 541 47.17 10.15 -34.38
C GLY A 541 47.03 9.27 -33.13
N LEU A 542 47.27 9.80 -31.93
CA LEU A 542 46.79 9.14 -30.71
C LEU A 542 46.40 10.19 -29.65
N GLY A 543 45.34 10.93 -29.93
CA GLY A 543 44.73 11.84 -28.98
C GLY A 543 43.33 12.23 -29.44
N SER A 544 42.33 11.92 -28.61
CA SER A 544 40.97 12.50 -28.66
C SER A 544 39.88 11.82 -29.51
N GLN A 545 39.72 10.49 -29.46
CA GLN A 545 38.45 9.82 -29.85
C GLN A 545 38.04 8.63 -28.95
N ALA A 546 38.38 8.66 -27.67
CA ALA A 546 37.88 7.66 -26.71
C ALA A 546 37.10 8.37 -25.60
N SER A 547 35.76 8.26 -25.61
CA SER A 547 34.89 8.15 -24.41
C SER A 547 33.48 8.77 -24.49
N THR A 548 32.84 8.91 -25.66
CA THR A 548 31.42 9.37 -25.71
C THR A 548 30.43 8.45 -26.43
N ASN A 549 30.85 7.35 -27.06
CA ASN A 549 29.95 6.50 -27.87
C ASN A 549 29.38 5.26 -27.12
N SER A 550 29.63 5.13 -25.82
CA SER A 550 29.08 4.01 -25.04
C SER A 550 27.54 3.97 -24.95
N PRO A 551 26.78 5.08 -24.84
CA PRO A 551 25.31 4.99 -24.81
C PRO A 551 24.73 4.59 -26.19
N GLU A 552 25.39 4.94 -27.29
CA GLU A 552 24.93 4.65 -28.65
C GLU A 552 25.09 3.17 -29.02
N LEU A 553 26.18 2.54 -28.59
CA LEU A 553 26.35 1.09 -28.76
C LEU A 553 25.30 0.30 -27.97
N VAL A 554 24.96 0.74 -26.76
CA VAL A 554 23.93 0.10 -25.94
C VAL A 554 22.53 0.30 -26.53
N THR A 555 22.21 1.49 -27.06
CA THR A 555 20.91 1.73 -27.71
C THR A 555 20.77 0.96 -29.01
N ARG A 556 21.83 0.90 -29.84
CA ARG A 556 21.85 0.10 -31.08
C ARG A 556 21.73 -1.40 -30.81
N ALA A 557 22.48 -1.93 -29.84
CA ALA A 557 22.36 -3.33 -29.43
C ALA A 557 20.96 -3.65 -28.89
N LYS A 558 20.36 -2.77 -28.08
CA LYS A 558 18.97 -2.91 -27.61
C LYS A 558 17.97 -2.90 -28.76
N ALA A 559 18.15 -2.01 -29.74
CA ALA A 559 17.28 -1.94 -30.91
C ALA A 559 17.37 -3.21 -31.77
N GLU A 560 18.58 -3.73 -32.04
CA GLU A 560 18.76 -4.96 -32.80
C GLU A 560 18.21 -6.20 -32.08
N ILE A 561 18.40 -6.29 -30.77
CA ILE A 561 17.79 -7.36 -29.96
C ILE A 561 16.27 -7.28 -30.05
N ARG A 562 15.70 -6.06 -29.97
CA ARG A 562 14.25 -5.86 -30.05
C ARG A 562 13.71 -6.23 -31.42
N THR A 563 14.34 -5.81 -32.51
CA THR A 563 13.88 -6.17 -33.87
C THR A 563 13.94 -7.67 -34.12
N ARG A 564 15.00 -8.36 -33.67
CA ARG A 564 15.09 -9.83 -33.75
C ARG A 564 14.01 -10.51 -32.90
N LEU A 565 13.76 -9.99 -31.69
CA LEU A 565 12.74 -10.52 -30.80
C LEU A 565 11.34 -10.32 -31.38
N ASP A 566 11.05 -9.15 -31.96
CA ASP A 566 9.78 -8.85 -32.64
C ASP A 566 9.59 -9.74 -33.87
N ALA A 567 10.66 -10.04 -34.63
CA ALA A 567 10.61 -10.98 -35.76
C ALA A 567 10.28 -12.41 -35.28
N VAL A 568 10.93 -12.89 -34.22
CA VAL A 568 10.65 -14.20 -33.61
C VAL A 568 9.23 -14.25 -33.04
N VAL A 569 8.78 -13.19 -32.37
CA VAL A 569 7.41 -13.09 -31.85
C VAL A 569 6.41 -13.14 -33.00
N LYS A 570 6.64 -12.40 -34.09
CA LYS A 570 5.78 -12.41 -35.28
C LYS A 570 5.69 -13.81 -35.90
N GLU A 571 6.82 -14.49 -36.04
CA GLU A 571 6.88 -15.85 -36.56
C GLU A 571 6.15 -16.85 -35.64
N ILE A 572 6.39 -16.78 -34.32
CA ILE A 572 5.65 -17.58 -33.34
C ILE A 572 4.16 -17.29 -33.41
N THR A 573 3.74 -16.02 -33.49
CA THR A 573 2.31 -15.66 -33.56
C THR A 573 1.64 -16.21 -34.81
N ASN A 574 2.36 -16.43 -35.91
CA ASN A 574 1.80 -17.08 -37.10
C ASN A 574 1.51 -18.58 -36.87
N PHE A 575 2.25 -19.24 -35.96
CA PHE A 575 2.05 -20.64 -35.59
C PHE A 575 1.08 -20.83 -34.41
N VAL A 576 0.75 -19.76 -33.70
CA VAL A 576 -0.19 -19.80 -32.57
C VAL A 576 -1.63 -19.95 -33.10
N PRO A 577 -2.39 -20.97 -32.68
CA PRO A 577 -3.79 -21.13 -33.06
C PRO A 577 -4.64 -19.89 -32.74
N GLU A 578 -5.65 -19.60 -33.56
CA GLU A 578 -6.44 -18.36 -33.42
C GLU A 578 -7.13 -18.23 -32.06
N TRP A 579 -7.64 -19.34 -31.50
CA TRP A 579 -8.23 -19.35 -30.15
C TRP A 579 -7.24 -18.93 -29.06
N VAL A 580 -5.94 -19.23 -29.20
CA VAL A 580 -4.91 -18.79 -28.25
C VAL A 580 -4.66 -17.30 -28.39
N LYS A 581 -4.67 -16.77 -29.63
CA LYS A 581 -4.56 -15.33 -29.86
C LYS A 581 -5.74 -14.59 -29.24
N GLN A 582 -6.96 -15.10 -29.43
CA GLN A 582 -8.17 -14.55 -28.82
C GLN A 582 -8.06 -14.52 -27.29
N ILE A 583 -7.66 -15.62 -26.65
CA ILE A 583 -7.39 -15.65 -25.20
C ILE A 583 -6.31 -14.61 -24.83
N GLY A 584 -5.25 -14.50 -25.64
CA GLY A 584 -4.20 -13.51 -25.45
C GLY A 584 -4.74 -12.06 -25.47
N TYR A 585 -5.61 -11.74 -26.42
CA TYR A 585 -6.29 -10.44 -26.50
C TYR A 585 -7.23 -10.21 -25.32
N GLU A 586 -8.03 -11.20 -24.94
CA GLU A 586 -8.92 -11.10 -23.78
C GLU A 586 -8.15 -10.88 -22.46
N VAL A 587 -7.06 -11.62 -22.27
CA VAL A 587 -6.18 -11.46 -21.10
C VAL A 587 -5.49 -10.10 -21.13
N HIS A 588 -5.04 -9.64 -22.30
CA HIS A 588 -4.43 -8.33 -22.46
C HIS A 588 -5.42 -7.21 -22.15
N GLU A 589 -6.63 -7.27 -22.71
CA GLU A 589 -7.72 -6.34 -22.42
C GLU A 589 -8.04 -6.37 -20.92
N TRP A 590 -8.25 -7.54 -20.31
CA TRP A 590 -8.49 -7.68 -18.87
C TRP A 590 -7.36 -7.08 -18.01
N TRP A 591 -6.13 -7.19 -18.48
CA TRP A 591 -4.93 -6.72 -17.79
C TRP A 591 -4.77 -5.20 -17.85
N THR A 592 -5.08 -4.58 -19.00
CA THR A 592 -4.86 -3.15 -19.25
C THR A 592 -6.09 -2.29 -18.93
N ARG A 593 -7.29 -2.86 -19.04
CA ARG A 593 -8.56 -2.15 -18.85
C ARG A 593 -8.70 -1.58 -17.43
N GLU A 594 -9.09 -0.32 -17.37
CA GLU A 594 -9.49 0.33 -16.12
C GLU A 594 -10.86 -0.16 -15.67
N ARG A 595 -11.01 -0.45 -14.38
CA ARG A 595 -12.27 -0.95 -13.81
C ARG A 595 -12.99 0.16 -13.08
N GLU A 596 -14.25 0.39 -13.41
CA GLU A 596 -15.06 1.47 -12.82
C GLU A 596 -15.22 1.33 -11.30
N HIS A 597 -15.44 0.11 -10.79
CA HIS A 597 -15.50 -0.12 -9.34
C HIS A 597 -14.20 0.27 -8.63
N ARG A 598 -13.03 0.12 -9.28
CA ARG A 598 -11.76 0.56 -8.70
C ARG A 598 -11.63 2.08 -8.69
N LYS A 599 -12.14 2.79 -9.71
CA LYS A 599 -12.18 4.27 -9.69
C LYS A 599 -13.02 4.78 -8.52
N VAL A 600 -14.18 4.17 -8.29
CA VAL A 600 -15.02 4.47 -7.13
C VAL A 600 -14.30 4.14 -5.82
N GLU A 601 -13.68 2.97 -5.69
CA GLU A 601 -12.95 2.57 -4.49
C GLU A 601 -11.79 3.53 -4.16
N VAL A 602 -11.06 3.99 -5.17
CA VAL A 602 -9.98 4.98 -4.99
C VAL A 602 -10.52 6.33 -4.52
N ALA A 603 -11.63 6.79 -5.10
CA ALA A 603 -12.28 8.03 -4.67
C ALA A 603 -12.94 7.93 -3.28
N THR A 604 -13.30 6.71 -2.87
CA THR A 604 -13.96 6.41 -1.59
C THR A 604 -13.05 5.62 -0.65
N THR A 605 -11.75 5.93 -0.68
CA THR A 605 -10.71 5.21 0.07
C THR A 605 -11.04 5.09 1.57
N ASN A 606 -11.64 6.13 2.17
CA ASN A 606 -11.94 6.21 3.60
C ASN A 606 -13.42 5.94 3.93
N LYS A 607 -14.20 5.38 3.00
CA LYS A 607 -15.66 5.23 3.18
C LYS A 607 -16.09 4.58 4.48
N GLU A 608 -15.32 3.61 4.96
CA GLU A 608 -15.63 2.89 6.20
C GLU A 608 -15.42 3.78 7.43
N VAL A 609 -14.43 4.66 7.40
CA VAL A 609 -14.22 5.65 8.44
C VAL A 609 -15.30 6.72 8.36
N ASP A 610 -15.60 7.21 7.15
CA ASP A 610 -16.66 8.20 6.92
C ASP A 610 -18.00 7.73 7.46
N LEU A 611 -18.38 6.48 7.17
CA LEU A 611 -19.57 5.81 7.71
C LEU A 611 -19.61 5.83 9.23
N VAL A 612 -18.51 5.41 9.88
CA VAL A 612 -18.43 5.41 11.35
C VAL A 612 -18.49 6.84 11.89
N VAL A 613 -17.87 7.81 11.22
CA VAL A 613 -17.95 9.23 11.61
C VAL A 613 -19.39 9.75 11.49
N PHE A 614 -20.11 9.41 10.43
CA PHE A 614 -21.52 9.78 10.27
C PHE A 614 -22.38 9.19 11.39
N ASP A 615 -22.16 7.93 11.75
CA ASP A 615 -22.84 7.30 12.88
C ASP A 615 -22.49 7.97 14.21
N VAL A 616 -21.21 8.22 14.48
CA VAL A 616 -20.75 8.89 15.71
C VAL A 616 -21.39 10.26 15.86
N LEU A 617 -21.34 11.10 14.81
CA LEU A 617 -21.88 12.45 14.83
C LEU A 617 -23.41 12.43 14.98
N SER A 618 -24.12 11.59 14.22
CA SER A 618 -25.59 11.52 14.30
C SER A 618 -26.07 11.06 15.68
N HIS A 619 -25.45 10.02 16.27
CA HIS A 619 -25.82 9.54 17.59
C HIS A 619 -25.52 10.56 18.70
N PHE A 620 -24.33 11.20 18.69
CA PHE A 620 -24.04 12.24 19.67
C PHE A 620 -24.97 13.46 19.55
N VAL A 621 -25.29 13.88 18.33
CA VAL A 621 -26.29 14.94 18.09
C VAL A 621 -27.65 14.53 18.67
N CYS A 622 -28.11 13.31 18.43
CA CYS A 622 -29.39 12.84 18.98
C CYS A 622 -29.37 12.79 20.52
N ALA A 623 -28.32 12.25 21.11
CA ALA A 623 -28.15 12.19 22.57
C ALA A 623 -28.08 13.58 23.21
N SER A 624 -27.55 14.58 22.50
CA SER A 624 -27.45 15.96 23.00
C SER A 624 -28.80 16.62 23.28
N LEU A 625 -29.90 16.09 22.75
CA LEU A 625 -31.23 16.64 23.04
C LEU A 625 -31.57 16.55 24.53
N THR A 626 -31.10 15.50 25.21
CA THR A 626 -31.36 15.23 26.64
C THR A 626 -30.12 15.36 27.51
N GLU A 627 -28.93 15.07 26.96
CA GLU A 627 -27.70 14.96 27.74
C GLU A 627 -26.81 16.21 27.72
N ASP A 628 -27.01 17.14 26.77
CA ASP A 628 -26.19 18.36 26.62
C ASP A 628 -26.87 19.55 27.32
N THR A 629 -26.56 19.71 28.61
CA THR A 629 -27.11 20.78 29.46
C THR A 629 -26.72 22.19 29.03
N PHE A 630 -25.61 22.34 28.30
CA PHE A 630 -25.07 23.65 27.92
C PHE A 630 -25.34 24.01 26.44
N GLY A 631 -25.95 23.10 25.68
CA GLY A 631 -26.22 23.27 24.26
C GLY A 631 -24.94 23.41 23.41
N VAL A 632 -23.83 22.84 23.87
CA VAL A 632 -22.53 22.90 23.16
C VAL A 632 -22.59 22.13 21.84
N VAL A 633 -23.19 20.93 21.84
CA VAL A 633 -23.40 20.09 20.65
C VAL A 633 -24.39 20.73 19.70
N GLN A 634 -25.47 21.29 20.25
CA GLN A 634 -26.57 21.85 19.47
C GLN A 634 -26.12 23.02 18.58
N ARG A 635 -25.09 23.77 18.99
CA ARG A 635 -24.49 24.86 18.20
C ARG A 635 -23.82 24.38 16.91
N ASP A 636 -23.37 23.11 16.86
CA ASP A 636 -22.67 22.55 15.70
C ASP A 636 -23.59 21.71 14.79
N ILE A 637 -24.85 21.47 15.18
CA ILE A 637 -25.85 20.76 14.36
C ILE A 637 -25.94 21.30 12.93
N PRO A 638 -26.00 22.63 12.69
CA PRO A 638 -26.10 23.15 11.33
C PRO A 638 -24.92 22.73 10.44
N LYS A 639 -23.70 22.78 11.00
CA LYS A 639 -22.46 22.42 10.29
C LYS A 639 -22.39 20.92 10.00
N ILE A 640 -22.80 20.10 10.96
CA ILE A 640 -22.81 18.64 10.83
C ILE A 640 -23.80 18.21 9.74
N LEU A 641 -25.04 18.71 9.79
CA LEU A 641 -26.06 18.39 8.78
C LEU A 641 -25.70 18.94 7.40
N GLU A 642 -25.15 20.15 7.31
CA GLU A 642 -24.66 20.70 6.04
C GLU A 642 -23.59 19.80 5.41
N ALA A 643 -22.62 19.34 6.20
CA ALA A 643 -21.58 18.45 5.71
C ALA A 643 -22.15 17.11 5.23
N MET A 644 -23.03 16.48 6.01
CA MET A 644 -23.68 15.20 5.65
C MET A 644 -24.52 15.31 4.38
N VAL A 645 -25.35 16.36 4.25
CA VAL A 645 -26.22 16.57 3.08
C VAL A 645 -25.40 16.88 1.82
N LYS A 646 -24.34 17.69 1.92
CA LYS A 646 -23.44 17.94 0.78
C LYS A 646 -22.75 16.65 0.33
N PHE A 647 -22.25 15.86 1.27
CA PHE A 647 -21.61 14.58 0.97
C PHE A 647 -22.59 13.63 0.28
N LEU A 648 -23.82 13.51 0.81
CA LEU A 648 -24.87 12.68 0.23
C LEU A 648 -25.22 13.12 -1.20
N GLY A 649 -25.38 14.43 -1.43
CA GLY A 649 -25.71 14.97 -2.75
C GLY A 649 -24.66 14.63 -3.82
N GLU A 650 -23.36 14.71 -3.49
CA GLU A 650 -22.29 14.33 -4.43
C GLU A 650 -22.25 12.83 -4.71
N MET A 651 -22.54 12.01 -3.71
CA MET A 651 -22.61 10.55 -3.88
C MET A 651 -23.77 10.14 -4.78
N GLU A 652 -24.96 10.71 -4.56
CA GLU A 652 -26.14 10.45 -5.38
C GLU A 652 -25.96 10.98 -6.81
N GLY A 653 -25.35 12.17 -6.94
CA GLY A 653 -24.97 12.72 -8.25
C GLY A 653 -24.02 11.80 -9.01
N TRP A 654 -23.02 11.21 -8.34
CA TRP A 654 -22.14 10.24 -8.98
C TRP A 654 -22.86 8.93 -9.34
N ARG A 655 -23.70 8.42 -8.44
CA ARG A 655 -24.51 7.22 -8.72
C ARG A 655 -25.41 7.42 -9.94
N ALA A 656 -26.00 8.60 -10.10
CA ALA A 656 -26.79 8.96 -11.27
C ALA A 656 -25.95 9.02 -12.56
N GLN A 657 -24.74 9.58 -12.49
CA GLN A 657 -23.79 9.58 -13.62
C GLN A 657 -23.43 8.15 -14.04
N LEU A 658 -23.11 7.27 -13.07
CA LEU A 658 -22.84 5.86 -13.33
C LEU A 658 -24.03 5.13 -13.96
N ALA A 659 -25.25 5.42 -13.51
CA ALA A 659 -26.46 4.87 -14.12
C ALA A 659 -26.62 5.34 -15.58
N ALA A 660 -26.39 6.62 -15.87
CA ALA A 660 -26.47 7.19 -17.21
C ALA A 660 -25.37 6.68 -18.17
N SER A 661 -24.19 6.33 -17.65
CA SER A 661 -23.12 5.71 -18.45
C SER A 661 -23.39 4.25 -18.84
N THR A 662 -24.44 3.63 -18.30
CA THR A 662 -24.84 2.28 -18.72
C THR A 662 -25.45 2.39 -20.11
N PRO A 663 -24.85 1.80 -21.16
CA PRO A 663 -25.54 1.71 -22.44
C PRO A 663 -26.84 0.93 -22.21
N SER A 664 -27.97 1.57 -22.50
CA SER A 664 -29.27 0.90 -22.45
C SER A 664 -29.16 -0.38 -23.28
N PRO A 665 -29.62 -1.53 -22.79
CA PRO A 665 -29.65 -2.75 -23.57
C PRO A 665 -30.67 -2.58 -24.70
N SER A 666 -30.31 -1.82 -25.73
CA SER A 666 -30.98 -1.86 -27.01
C SER A 666 -30.64 -3.23 -27.59
N ILE A 667 -31.46 -4.22 -27.24
CA ILE A 667 -31.55 -5.47 -27.98
C ILE A 667 -31.64 -5.02 -29.45
N PRO A 668 -30.71 -5.44 -30.33
CA PRO A 668 -30.84 -5.13 -31.75
C PRO A 668 -32.15 -5.75 -32.19
N ALA A 669 -33.18 -4.90 -32.30
CA ALA A 669 -34.51 -5.28 -32.67
C ALA A 669 -34.44 -5.68 -34.14
N SER A 670 -34.23 -6.98 -34.38
CA SER A 670 -34.67 -7.73 -35.55
C SER A 670 -34.78 -6.88 -36.83
N SER A 671 -33.67 -6.53 -37.44
CA SER A 671 -33.66 -6.01 -38.80
C SER A 671 -32.70 -6.86 -39.63
N ASP A 672 -33.32 -7.66 -40.49
CA ASP A 672 -32.79 -8.39 -41.64
C ASP A 672 -32.24 -9.81 -41.41
N HIS A 673 -33.16 -10.75 -41.56
CA HIS A 673 -33.07 -12.18 -41.26
C HIS A 673 -32.22 -13.03 -42.23
N ASN A 674 -31.50 -12.45 -43.20
CA ASN A 674 -31.13 -13.20 -44.42
C ASN A 674 -29.65 -13.19 -44.87
N SER A 675 -28.65 -12.95 -44.01
CA SER A 675 -27.26 -13.16 -44.45
C SER A 675 -26.33 -13.76 -43.39
N THR A 676 -25.85 -14.98 -43.70
CA THR A 676 -24.69 -15.71 -43.13
C THR A 676 -24.78 -16.16 -41.65
N GLN A 677 -25.38 -17.34 -41.46
CA GLN A 677 -25.86 -17.90 -40.20
C GLN A 677 -24.82 -18.63 -39.32
N ILE A 678 -23.53 -18.72 -39.70
CA ILE A 678 -22.57 -19.62 -39.02
C ILE A 678 -21.48 -18.89 -38.21
N GLY A 679 -21.22 -17.59 -38.46
CA GLY A 679 -20.25 -16.80 -37.69
C GLY A 679 -20.87 -15.77 -36.72
N GLY A 680 -22.18 -15.53 -36.79
CA GLY A 680 -22.84 -14.47 -36.03
C GLY A 680 -23.17 -14.82 -34.57
N GLN A 681 -23.41 -16.10 -34.26
CA GLN A 681 -23.82 -16.52 -32.91
C GLN A 681 -22.72 -16.31 -31.87
N ASP A 682 -21.48 -16.65 -32.20
CA ASP A 682 -20.35 -16.49 -31.28
C ASP A 682 -20.06 -15.00 -30.98
N ALA A 683 -20.17 -14.14 -31.99
CA ALA A 683 -20.00 -12.69 -31.82
C ALA A 683 -21.10 -12.09 -30.92
N VAL A 684 -22.36 -12.51 -31.10
CA VAL A 684 -23.47 -12.08 -30.23
C VAL A 684 -23.26 -12.58 -28.80
N GLN A 685 -22.80 -13.83 -28.61
CA GLN A 685 -22.50 -14.37 -27.29
C GLN A 685 -21.35 -13.62 -26.63
N GLU A 686 -20.27 -13.32 -27.35
CA GLU A 686 -19.12 -12.56 -26.83
C GLU A 686 -19.52 -11.14 -26.41
N LEU A 687 -20.32 -10.44 -27.23
CA LEU A 687 -20.87 -9.13 -26.88
C LEU A 687 -21.76 -9.20 -25.64
N SER A 688 -22.60 -10.24 -25.51
CA SER A 688 -23.43 -10.44 -24.32
C SER A 688 -22.59 -10.66 -23.06
N LEU A 689 -21.50 -11.43 -23.14
CA LEU A 689 -20.59 -11.66 -22.02
C LEU A 689 -19.84 -10.38 -21.63
N LYS A 690 -19.40 -9.58 -22.61
CA LYS A 690 -18.77 -8.28 -22.35
C LYS A 690 -19.74 -7.33 -21.65
N GLN A 691 -21.01 -7.30 -22.08
CA GLN A 691 -22.05 -6.49 -21.46
C GLN A 691 -22.34 -6.96 -20.02
N ILE A 692 -22.47 -8.27 -19.78
CA ILE A 692 -22.66 -8.82 -18.43
C ILE A 692 -21.49 -8.43 -17.51
N ARG A 693 -20.25 -8.54 -17.98
CA ARG A 693 -19.05 -8.14 -17.20
C ARG A 693 -19.07 -6.65 -16.88
N ALA A 694 -19.41 -5.80 -17.85
CA ALA A 694 -19.51 -4.36 -17.65
C ALA A 694 -20.62 -4.00 -16.65
N GLN A 695 -21.77 -4.68 -16.72
CA GLN A 695 -22.87 -4.53 -15.76
C GLN A 695 -22.43 -4.96 -14.34
N GLN A 696 -21.76 -6.10 -14.20
CA GLN A 696 -21.24 -6.56 -12.90
C GLN A 696 -20.25 -5.56 -12.27
N GLU A 697 -19.36 -4.97 -13.09
CA GLU A 697 -18.43 -3.95 -12.61
C GLU A 697 -19.16 -2.67 -12.19
N LEU A 698 -20.18 -2.27 -12.94
CA LEU A 698 -20.99 -1.12 -12.62
C LEU A 698 -21.83 -1.34 -11.36
N ASP A 699 -22.43 -2.52 -11.20
CA ASP A 699 -23.21 -2.87 -10.01
C ASP A 699 -22.32 -2.94 -8.77
N SER A 700 -21.08 -3.43 -8.93
CA SER A 700 -20.06 -3.36 -7.87
C SER A 700 -19.71 -1.90 -7.52
N ALA A 701 -19.56 -1.02 -8.52
CA ALA A 701 -19.31 0.39 -8.30
C ALA A 701 -20.49 1.09 -7.59
N LYS A 702 -21.73 0.77 -7.98
CA LYS A 702 -22.95 1.27 -7.34
C LYS A 702 -23.07 0.77 -5.90
N ALA A 703 -22.75 -0.50 -5.63
CA ALA A 703 -22.76 -1.07 -4.28
C ALA A 703 -21.76 -0.37 -3.35
N LEU A 704 -20.57 -0.02 -3.87
CA LEU A 704 -19.57 0.73 -3.11
C LEU A 704 -20.04 2.14 -2.74
N LEU A 705 -20.86 2.80 -3.57
CA LEU A 705 -21.46 4.10 -3.28
C LEU A 705 -22.75 4.00 -2.46
N SER A 706 -23.52 2.92 -2.60
CA SER A 706 -24.80 2.80 -1.87
C SER A 706 -24.57 2.66 -0.39
N GLU A 707 -23.59 1.87 0.04
CA GLU A 707 -23.29 1.65 1.45
C GLU A 707 -23.05 2.96 2.24
N PRO A 708 -22.13 3.86 1.85
CA PRO A 708 -21.97 5.16 2.51
C PRO A 708 -23.17 6.10 2.34
N SER A 709 -23.89 6.03 1.21
CA SER A 709 -25.09 6.84 0.97
C SER A 709 -26.24 6.45 1.90
N ASP A 710 -26.44 5.15 2.12
CA ASP A 710 -27.48 4.62 2.99
C ASP A 710 -27.17 4.94 4.45
N GLY A 711 -25.90 4.81 4.87
CA GLY A 711 -25.46 5.25 6.20
C GLY A 711 -25.65 6.74 6.44
N LEU A 712 -25.40 7.59 5.44
CA LEU A 712 -25.68 9.03 5.48
C LEU A 712 -27.18 9.31 5.62
N LYS A 713 -28.03 8.67 4.81
CA LYS A 713 -29.49 8.83 4.87
C LYS A 713 -30.03 8.44 6.23
N GLU A 714 -29.56 7.33 6.78
CA GLU A 714 -29.97 6.88 8.10
C GLU A 714 -29.48 7.82 9.20
N GLY A 715 -28.23 8.30 9.13
CA GLY A 715 -27.70 9.30 10.07
C GLY A 715 -28.47 10.62 10.04
N ILE A 716 -28.76 11.16 8.85
CA ILE A 716 -29.58 12.38 8.67
C ILE A 716 -31.01 12.13 9.19
N GLY A 717 -31.64 11.03 8.76
CA GLY A 717 -32.99 10.66 9.19
C GLY A 717 -33.10 10.51 10.71
N ARG A 718 -32.09 9.93 11.36
CA ARG A 718 -32.01 9.83 12.84
C ARG A 718 -32.02 11.20 13.51
N VAL A 719 -31.23 12.15 13.04
CA VAL A 719 -31.20 13.53 13.57
C VAL A 719 -32.54 14.23 13.33
N VAL A 720 -33.09 14.11 12.11
CA VAL A 720 -34.37 14.71 11.72
C VAL A 720 -35.53 14.18 12.56
N ARG A 721 -35.63 12.87 12.78
CA ARG A 721 -36.64 12.26 13.67
C ARG A 721 -36.50 12.71 15.12
N THR A 722 -35.26 12.91 15.59
CA THR A 722 -35.00 13.27 16.99
C THR A 722 -35.32 14.73 17.28
N PHE A 723 -34.96 15.64 16.37
CA PHE A 723 -35.18 17.09 16.57
C PHE A 723 -36.52 17.58 16.01
N GLY A 724 -37.04 16.97 14.93
CA GLY A 724 -38.30 17.33 14.30
C GLY A 724 -38.41 18.83 14.04
N ASP A 725 -39.51 19.43 14.49
CA ASP A 725 -39.79 20.87 14.36
C ASP A 725 -38.74 21.78 15.01
N LYS A 726 -37.97 21.27 15.98
CA LYS A 726 -36.87 22.05 16.59
C LYS A 726 -35.78 22.40 15.57
N LEU A 727 -35.71 21.70 14.44
CA LEU A 727 -34.78 22.04 13.36
C LEU A 727 -35.07 23.41 12.74
N THR A 728 -36.30 23.92 12.83
CA THR A 728 -36.67 25.26 12.33
C THR A 728 -35.96 26.40 13.06
N ALA A 729 -35.42 26.15 14.26
CA ALA A 729 -34.62 27.11 15.02
C ALA A 729 -33.23 27.33 14.42
N PHE A 730 -32.75 26.40 13.59
CA PHE A 730 -31.44 26.49 12.95
C PHE A 730 -31.54 27.12 11.57
N ARG A 731 -30.49 27.86 11.18
CA ARG A 731 -30.38 28.44 9.84
C ARG A 731 -29.55 27.53 8.95
N PHE A 732 -30.13 27.12 7.82
CA PHE A 732 -29.48 26.29 6.81
C PHE A 732 -29.38 27.03 5.47
N PRO A 733 -28.36 26.75 4.64
CA PRO A 733 -28.37 27.15 3.24
C PRO A 733 -29.62 26.62 2.52
N PRO A 734 -30.20 27.35 1.54
CA PRO A 734 -31.47 26.96 0.90
C PRO A 734 -31.46 25.55 0.27
N THR A 735 -30.32 25.14 -0.29
CA THR A 735 -30.15 23.80 -0.88
C THR A 735 -30.20 22.69 0.17
N VAL A 736 -29.55 22.91 1.32
CA VAL A 736 -29.55 22.00 2.46
C VAL A 736 -30.94 21.95 3.08
N ALA A 737 -31.58 23.11 3.28
CA ALA A 737 -32.94 23.20 3.82
C ALA A 737 -33.95 22.42 2.97
N LYS A 738 -33.90 22.55 1.63
CA LYS A 738 -34.76 21.79 0.72
C LYS A 738 -34.57 20.29 0.84
N SER A 739 -33.32 19.82 0.98
CA SER A 739 -33.03 18.40 1.16
C SER A 739 -33.53 17.90 2.52
N LEU A 740 -33.26 18.64 3.60
CA LEU A 740 -33.75 18.31 4.95
C LEU A 740 -35.27 18.32 5.04
N GLN A 741 -35.96 19.20 4.31
CA GLN A 741 -37.42 19.21 4.24
C GLN A 741 -37.95 17.88 3.70
N GLY A 742 -37.32 17.31 2.66
CA GLY A 742 -37.72 15.99 2.15
C GLY A 742 -37.54 14.86 3.18
N PHE A 743 -36.55 14.95 4.06
CA PHE A 743 -36.41 14.01 5.19
C PHE A 743 -37.47 14.24 6.27
N LEU A 744 -37.81 15.50 6.56
CA LEU A 744 -38.89 15.85 7.51
C LEU A 744 -40.22 15.31 7.00
N ASP A 745 -40.57 15.60 5.74
CA ASP A 745 -41.81 15.16 5.09
C ASP A 745 -41.96 13.64 5.04
N TYR A 746 -40.83 12.90 4.98
CA TYR A 746 -40.82 11.44 5.03
C TYR A 746 -40.99 10.87 6.45
N CYS A 747 -40.61 11.64 7.48
CA CYS A 747 -40.66 11.20 8.87
C CYS A 747 -41.97 11.57 9.59
N THR A 748 -42.67 12.60 9.10
CA THR A 748 -44.03 12.97 9.49
C THR A 748 -45.05 12.04 8.83
#